data_AF-A0A2S0KTE2-F1
#
_entry.id   AF-A0A2S0KTE2-F1
#
_cell.length_a   1.000
_cell.length_b   1.000
_cell.length_c   1.000
_cell.angle_alpha   90.00
_cell.angle_beta   90.00
_cell.angle_gamma   90.00
#
_symmetry.space_group_name_H-M   'P 1'
#
loop_
_entity.id
_entity.type
_entity.pdbx_description
1 polymer ?
#
loop_
_entity_poly.entity_id
_entity_poly.type
_entity_poly.pdbx_seq_one_letter_code
_entity_poly.pdbx_strand_id
1 'polypeptide(L)'
;MKFIGRHTGNTVFPSPEPGEAVGLNPPPLQWVPEPGSGPYRVTVTGADGGTLFDVETERNVFRFPAKLPAGRYRWNVRRGADERGEWAFTVPPDAVEFLPPSAEELLAALPAERPRHIYFPEELASLAAAHPVQLAILERNVKLALEEGFMRYPDFWRAGGRTDYRSALDEVRRFLDRNTAACALLWLFRRERRAGEYARRALLTVCEWNPAGACSVAGPWGDEVGLSIVRILPAVFDWVYELLSPQERRWAAETLRQHARQVYGLLTEGDYFGEPGNSHSGRLPGYLGELALVLHGEIPEEECRRWLACALDLYGSIFPHYGGRDGGWAEGPFYASSYTKWYLPFFLAVERISGFSFLVKPFFRHVAEFYQHFAVPGMECHPFGDGHWPTESEWPGFQAQNPFGIYAERFGPELARRFSARCDAAIERYELHLLDVIRPEPRAPLPPESRVGTDRSYVSHDAGLASLHTCLACPERDIAVFARASRYGTPSHQHADQGDFALLIGGQAFLAPSGSFGYQFGEPHHRIWTQQTVAANCFLIDGEGQKKNSPEATGWMETELEREDVSRIVMHLEEAYPMLERCTRTLIFNHRTGALTVTDEIRAAKPVAPDWRLHSYVAPEPDGAGFRIVRPAGILRFEVRGPGEAVYSAGNRYCYPNGAAEETVPCREREPQWHMNWRFAPAKEFVIEAVFHPDCNQRRKEEC
;
A
#
# COMPACT_ATOMS: atom_id res chain seq x y z
N MET A 1 -18.48 -23.73 -21.13
CA MET A 1 -18.38 -23.93 -19.66
C MET A 1 -18.51 -22.56 -19.00
N LYS A 2 -18.83 -22.47 -17.70
CA LYS A 2 -18.81 -21.18 -16.98
C LYS A 2 -17.35 -20.79 -16.78
N PHE A 3 -16.96 -19.53 -16.98
CA PHE A 3 -15.59 -19.06 -16.64
C PHE A 3 -15.24 -19.60 -15.23
N ILE A 4 -14.18 -20.38 -15.13
CA ILE A 4 -13.78 -21.01 -13.87
C ILE A 4 -12.83 -20.09 -13.10
N GLY A 5 -12.26 -19.07 -13.77
CA GLY A 5 -11.38 -18.03 -13.27
C GLY A 5 -11.09 -18.12 -11.79
N ARG A 6 -10.19 -19.04 -11.41
CA ARG A 6 -9.76 -19.16 -10.03
C ARG A 6 -8.97 -17.90 -9.74
N HIS A 7 -9.55 -17.02 -8.94
CA HIS A 7 -8.85 -15.87 -8.40
C HIS A 7 -7.54 -16.36 -7.77
N THR A 8 -6.40 -15.92 -8.31
CA THR A 8 -5.10 -16.13 -7.69
C THR A 8 -4.76 -14.91 -6.84
N GLY A 9 -3.72 -15.01 -6.01
CA GLY A 9 -3.26 -13.87 -5.21
C GLY A 9 -2.75 -12.70 -6.07
N ASN A 10 -2.60 -12.91 -7.38
CA ASN A 10 -2.06 -11.92 -8.31
C ASN A 10 -3.10 -11.38 -9.29
N THR A 11 -4.25 -12.04 -9.48
CA THR A 11 -5.23 -11.63 -10.49
C THR A 11 -6.09 -10.46 -10.05
N VAL A 12 -6.59 -9.68 -11.01
CA VAL A 12 -7.57 -8.61 -10.72
C VAL A 12 -8.86 -9.15 -10.06
N PHE A 13 -9.47 -8.32 -9.21
CA PHE A 13 -10.88 -8.51 -8.83
C PHE A 13 -11.77 -8.04 -9.99
N PRO A 14 -12.72 -8.85 -10.46
CA PRO A 14 -13.65 -8.41 -11.48
C PRO A 14 -14.44 -7.17 -11.04
N SER A 15 -14.55 -6.18 -11.91
CA SER A 15 -15.24 -4.92 -11.64
C SER A 15 -15.89 -4.39 -12.94
N PRO A 16 -17.04 -3.71 -12.87
CA PRO A 16 -17.88 -3.47 -11.68
C PRO A 16 -18.45 -4.77 -11.09
N GLU A 17 -18.55 -4.84 -9.77
CA GLU A 17 -19.14 -5.97 -9.02
C GLU A 17 -20.64 -6.09 -9.31
N PRO A 18 -21.27 -7.27 -9.11
CA PRO A 18 -22.69 -7.46 -9.34
C PRO A 18 -23.55 -6.48 -8.52
N GLY A 19 -24.27 -5.60 -9.22
CA GLY A 19 -25.15 -4.60 -8.61
C GLY A 19 -24.45 -3.31 -8.17
N GLU A 20 -23.15 -3.16 -8.45
CA GLU A 20 -22.38 -1.98 -8.05
C GLU A 20 -22.95 -0.69 -8.68
N ALA A 21 -23.09 0.34 -7.85
CA ALA A 21 -23.24 1.72 -8.32
C ALA A 21 -21.83 2.31 -8.47
N VAL A 22 -21.39 2.52 -9.71
CA VAL A 22 -20.00 2.91 -9.97
C VAL A 22 -19.74 4.36 -9.62
N GLY A 23 -18.57 4.65 -9.03
CA GLY A 23 -18.15 6.02 -8.73
C GLY A 23 -17.59 6.80 -9.93
N LEU A 24 -17.29 6.12 -11.04
CA LEU A 24 -16.64 6.68 -12.23
C LEU A 24 -17.50 6.51 -13.49
N ASN A 25 -17.43 7.46 -14.41
CA ASN A 25 -18.11 7.40 -15.70
C ASN A 25 -17.18 7.79 -16.88
N PRO A 26 -16.89 6.86 -17.80
CA PRO A 26 -17.27 5.45 -17.74
C PRO A 26 -16.42 4.65 -16.74
N PRO A 27 -16.96 3.59 -16.11
CA PRO A 27 -16.15 2.64 -15.34
C PRO A 27 -15.35 1.74 -16.29
N PRO A 28 -14.10 1.34 -15.97
CA PRO A 28 -13.46 0.24 -16.67
C PRO A 28 -14.20 -1.07 -16.36
N LEU A 29 -14.34 -1.96 -17.35
CA LEU A 29 -14.71 -3.34 -17.11
C LEU A 29 -13.44 -4.18 -17.03
N GLN A 30 -13.32 -5.01 -16.00
CA GLN A 30 -12.18 -5.93 -15.84
C GLN A 30 -12.65 -7.28 -15.30
N TRP A 31 -11.96 -8.34 -15.69
CA TRP A 31 -12.29 -9.71 -15.29
C TRP A 31 -11.02 -10.52 -15.05
N VAL A 32 -11.14 -11.64 -14.34
CA VAL A 32 -10.03 -12.58 -14.15
C VAL A 32 -9.64 -13.12 -15.54
N PRO A 33 -8.34 -13.08 -15.91
CA PRO A 33 -7.87 -13.72 -17.13
C PRO A 33 -8.18 -15.22 -17.13
N GLU A 34 -8.67 -15.73 -18.25
CA GLU A 34 -8.85 -17.17 -18.43
C GLU A 34 -7.68 -17.76 -19.21
N PRO A 35 -7.23 -18.99 -18.90
CA PRO A 35 -6.30 -19.71 -19.75
C PRO A 35 -6.95 -20.04 -21.11
N GLY A 36 -6.23 -19.82 -22.22
CA GLY A 36 -6.74 -20.12 -23.56
C GLY A 36 -6.12 -19.25 -24.66
N SER A 37 -6.51 -19.52 -25.90
CA SER A 37 -6.11 -18.75 -27.08
C SER A 37 -7.29 -17.98 -27.68
N GLY A 38 -6.98 -16.85 -28.33
CA GLY A 38 -7.97 -15.97 -28.99
C GLY A 38 -8.53 -14.86 -28.08
N PRO A 39 -9.21 -13.85 -28.66
CA PRO A 39 -9.67 -12.68 -27.94
C PRO A 39 -10.87 -12.96 -27.03
N TYR A 40 -11.07 -12.09 -26.05
CA TYR A 40 -12.33 -11.97 -25.32
C TYR A 40 -13.33 -11.19 -26.16
N ARG A 41 -14.59 -11.63 -26.16
CA ARG A 41 -15.72 -10.87 -26.68
C ARG A 41 -16.52 -10.29 -25.51
N VAL A 42 -16.58 -8.97 -25.43
CA VAL A 42 -17.29 -8.23 -24.38
C VAL A 42 -18.58 -7.67 -24.95
N THR A 43 -19.69 -7.98 -24.30
CA THR A 43 -21.01 -7.45 -24.64
C THR A 43 -21.51 -6.57 -23.51
N VAL A 44 -22.05 -5.40 -23.83
CA VAL A 44 -22.67 -4.48 -22.88
C VAL A 44 -24.05 -4.11 -23.40
N THR A 45 -25.07 -4.27 -22.57
CA THR A 45 -26.46 -3.94 -22.88
C THR A 45 -26.97 -2.82 -21.97
N GLY A 46 -27.78 -1.94 -22.54
CA GLY A 46 -28.47 -0.87 -21.83
C GLY A 46 -29.70 -1.37 -21.06
N ALA A 47 -30.32 -0.46 -20.31
CA ALA A 47 -31.53 -0.76 -19.53
C ALA A 47 -32.72 -1.19 -20.41
N ASP A 48 -32.78 -0.70 -21.65
CA ASP A 48 -33.77 -1.05 -22.68
C ASP A 48 -33.55 -2.45 -23.31
N GLY A 49 -32.46 -3.12 -22.96
CA GLY A 49 -32.06 -4.42 -23.52
C GLY A 49 -31.31 -4.31 -24.86
N GLY A 50 -31.06 -3.10 -25.36
CA GLY A 50 -30.26 -2.89 -26.56
C GLY A 50 -28.77 -3.15 -26.30
N THR A 51 -28.09 -3.81 -27.24
CA THR A 51 -26.64 -3.97 -27.21
C THR A 51 -25.96 -2.65 -27.55
N LEU A 52 -25.20 -2.09 -26.61
CA LEU A 52 -24.45 -0.85 -26.76
C LEU A 52 -23.02 -1.12 -27.26
N PHE A 53 -22.41 -2.19 -26.78
CA PHE A 53 -21.08 -2.62 -27.18
C PHE A 53 -21.05 -4.13 -27.41
N ASP A 54 -20.37 -4.54 -28.46
CA ASP A 54 -20.03 -5.92 -28.79
C ASP A 54 -18.65 -5.90 -29.45
N VAL A 55 -17.62 -6.09 -28.64
CA VAL A 55 -16.23 -5.80 -29.01
C VAL A 55 -15.32 -6.98 -28.69
N GLU A 56 -14.26 -7.12 -29.47
CA GLU A 56 -13.18 -8.07 -29.18
C GLU A 56 -11.97 -7.36 -28.58
N THR A 57 -11.33 -7.97 -27.59
CA THR A 57 -10.13 -7.47 -26.93
C THR A 57 -9.22 -8.63 -26.54
N GLU A 58 -7.91 -8.46 -26.72
CA GLU A 58 -6.90 -9.44 -26.27
C GLU A 58 -6.64 -9.35 -24.76
N ARG A 59 -7.03 -8.24 -24.13
CA ARG A 59 -6.78 -8.00 -22.71
C ARG A 59 -8.03 -8.31 -21.88
N ASN A 60 -7.82 -8.65 -20.61
CA ASN A 60 -8.88 -8.89 -19.62
C ASN A 60 -9.56 -7.60 -19.10
N VAL A 61 -9.57 -6.55 -19.93
CA VAL A 61 -10.09 -5.23 -19.61
C VAL A 61 -10.76 -4.62 -20.84
N PHE A 62 -11.83 -3.85 -20.61
CA PHE A 62 -12.46 -3.00 -21.59
C PHE A 62 -12.68 -1.59 -21.02
N ARG A 63 -12.18 -0.58 -21.74
CA ARG A 63 -12.40 0.84 -21.44
C ARG A 63 -13.38 1.39 -22.46
N PHE A 64 -14.45 2.02 -21.98
CA PHE A 64 -15.40 2.68 -22.87
C PHE A 64 -14.76 3.93 -23.50
N PRO A 65 -15.00 4.20 -24.80
CA PRO A 65 -14.43 5.35 -25.49
C PRO A 65 -15.15 6.67 -25.16
N ALA A 66 -16.29 6.62 -24.48
CA ALA A 66 -17.11 7.78 -24.15
C ALA A 66 -17.93 7.53 -22.87
N LYS A 67 -18.46 8.62 -22.30
CA LYS A 67 -19.38 8.56 -21.17
C LYS A 67 -20.62 7.74 -21.48
N LEU A 68 -21.09 7.01 -20.47
CA LEU A 68 -22.38 6.35 -20.49
C LEU A 68 -23.44 7.29 -19.92
N PRO A 69 -24.67 7.33 -20.48
CA PRO A 69 -25.80 7.96 -19.82
C PRO A 69 -26.03 7.38 -18.41
N ALA A 70 -26.60 8.17 -17.49
CA ALA A 70 -26.99 7.63 -16.20
C ALA A 70 -28.04 6.53 -16.38
N GLY A 71 -27.89 5.40 -15.68
CA GLY A 71 -28.78 4.27 -15.83
C GLY A 71 -28.16 2.92 -15.47
N ARG A 72 -28.93 1.86 -15.70
CA ARG A 72 -28.54 0.48 -15.43
C ARG A 72 -28.00 -0.17 -16.70
N TYR A 73 -26.90 -0.90 -16.55
CA TYR A 73 -26.23 -1.62 -17.62
C TYR A 73 -26.03 -3.06 -17.21
N ARG A 74 -25.88 -3.93 -18.22
CA ARG A 74 -25.46 -5.32 -18.02
C ARG A 74 -24.32 -5.64 -18.95
N TRP A 75 -23.38 -6.45 -18.50
CA TRP A 75 -22.22 -6.83 -19.30
C TRP A 75 -21.84 -8.28 -19.10
N ASN A 76 -21.23 -8.85 -20.13
CA ASN A 76 -20.80 -10.24 -20.13
C ASN A 76 -19.56 -10.40 -21.01
N VAL A 77 -18.76 -11.42 -20.69
CA VAL A 77 -17.51 -11.75 -21.36
C VAL A 77 -17.56 -13.18 -21.83
N ARG A 78 -17.17 -13.41 -23.08
CA ARG A 78 -17.03 -14.73 -23.68
C ARG A 78 -15.62 -14.91 -24.21
N ARG A 79 -15.12 -16.14 -24.19
CA ARG A 79 -13.88 -16.54 -24.86
C ARG A 79 -14.08 -17.92 -25.45
N GLY A 80 -14.04 -18.02 -26.78
CA GLY A 80 -14.43 -19.26 -27.46
C GLY A 80 -15.84 -19.72 -27.08
N ALA A 81 -15.96 -20.93 -26.52
CA ALA A 81 -17.22 -21.51 -26.06
C ALA A 81 -17.54 -21.21 -24.57
N ASP A 82 -16.66 -20.50 -23.87
CA ASP A 82 -16.82 -20.18 -22.46
C ASP A 82 -17.46 -18.82 -22.25
N GLU A 83 -18.24 -18.70 -21.18
CA GLU A 83 -19.00 -17.50 -20.83
C GLU A 83 -18.99 -17.26 -19.32
N ARG A 84 -18.73 -16.01 -18.91
CA ARG A 84 -18.62 -15.65 -17.49
C ARG A 84 -20.00 -15.55 -16.84
N GLY A 85 -20.95 -15.07 -17.61
CA GLY A 85 -22.29 -14.73 -17.17
C GLY A 85 -22.46 -13.21 -17.06
N GLU A 86 -23.72 -12.80 -17.12
CA GLU A 86 -24.12 -11.41 -17.12
C GLU A 86 -24.05 -10.81 -15.72
N TRP A 87 -23.35 -9.68 -15.57
CA TRP A 87 -23.36 -8.86 -14.35
C TRP A 87 -24.01 -7.51 -14.65
N ALA A 88 -24.68 -6.95 -13.66
CA ALA A 88 -25.32 -5.63 -13.77
C ALA A 88 -24.53 -4.59 -12.96
N PHE A 89 -24.53 -3.35 -13.42
CA PHE A 89 -24.05 -2.18 -12.67
C PHE A 89 -24.91 -0.96 -12.98
N THR A 90 -24.79 0.08 -12.17
CA THR A 90 -25.50 1.35 -12.33
C THR A 90 -24.50 2.49 -12.44
N VAL A 91 -24.65 3.33 -13.47
CA VAL A 91 -23.97 4.62 -13.56
C VAL A 91 -24.89 5.68 -12.97
N PRO A 92 -24.60 6.23 -11.78
CA PRO A 92 -25.43 7.28 -11.20
C PRO A 92 -25.21 8.64 -11.91
N PRO A 93 -26.15 9.59 -11.82
CA PRO A 93 -26.05 10.90 -12.46
C PRO A 93 -24.83 11.74 -12.04
N ASP A 94 -24.32 11.49 -10.83
CA ASP A 94 -23.20 12.18 -10.19
C ASP A 94 -21.87 11.39 -10.25
N ALA A 95 -21.81 10.30 -11.02
CA ALA A 95 -20.57 9.57 -11.26
C ALA A 95 -19.49 10.50 -11.84
N VAL A 96 -18.28 10.44 -11.28
CA VAL A 96 -17.18 11.33 -11.65
C VAL A 96 -16.68 10.98 -13.05
N GLU A 97 -16.54 12.00 -13.91
CA GLU A 97 -16.01 11.79 -15.25
C GLU A 97 -14.59 11.20 -15.21
N PHE A 98 -14.40 10.11 -15.94
CA PHE A 98 -13.13 9.37 -15.97
C PHE A 98 -12.76 8.99 -17.40
N LEU A 99 -12.29 9.98 -18.16
CA LEU A 99 -11.80 9.81 -19.52
C LEU A 99 -10.32 10.25 -19.58
N PRO A 100 -9.37 9.34 -19.28
CA PRO A 100 -7.96 9.62 -19.47
C PRO A 100 -7.66 10.02 -20.92
N PRO A 101 -6.77 11.01 -21.17
CA PRO A 101 -6.38 11.42 -22.51
C PRO A 101 -5.66 10.29 -23.25
N SER A 102 -5.56 10.40 -24.58
CA SER A 102 -4.71 9.54 -25.39
C SER A 102 -3.24 9.93 -25.29
N ALA A 103 -2.34 9.01 -25.69
CA ALA A 103 -0.92 9.30 -25.73
C ALA A 103 -0.61 10.40 -26.75
N GLU A 104 -1.30 10.38 -27.88
CA GLU A 104 -1.18 11.38 -28.95
C GLU A 104 -1.60 12.78 -28.47
N GLU A 105 -2.72 12.88 -27.73
CA GLU A 105 -3.16 14.15 -27.13
C GLU A 105 -2.15 14.71 -26.13
N LEU A 106 -1.60 13.87 -25.24
CA LEU A 106 -0.60 14.30 -24.26
C LEU A 106 0.72 14.70 -24.91
N LEU A 107 1.23 13.95 -25.88
CA LEU A 107 2.49 14.27 -26.56
C LEU A 107 2.37 15.54 -27.39
N ALA A 108 1.22 15.79 -28.02
CA ALA A 108 0.95 17.01 -28.77
C ALA A 108 0.80 18.24 -27.85
N ALA A 109 0.27 18.06 -26.64
CA ALA A 109 0.13 19.12 -25.65
C ALA A 109 1.41 19.36 -24.80
N LEU A 110 2.41 18.48 -24.89
CA LEU A 110 3.64 18.59 -24.12
C LEU A 110 4.44 19.84 -24.53
N PRO A 111 4.83 20.71 -23.59
CA PRO A 111 5.62 21.90 -23.90
C PRO A 111 6.98 21.56 -24.53
N ALA A 112 7.44 22.41 -25.45
CA ALA A 112 8.77 22.27 -26.05
C ALA A 112 9.90 22.72 -25.11
N GLU A 113 9.64 23.74 -24.29
CA GLU A 113 10.60 24.29 -23.32
C GLU A 113 10.66 23.43 -22.06
N ARG A 114 11.85 23.24 -21.47
CA ARG A 114 12.08 22.45 -20.25
C ARG A 114 12.36 23.35 -19.03
N PRO A 115 12.01 22.94 -17.80
CA PRO A 115 11.33 21.68 -17.42
C PRO A 115 9.92 21.57 -17.99
N ARG A 116 9.43 20.35 -18.27
CA ARG A 116 8.21 20.17 -19.08
C ARG A 116 7.26 19.05 -18.68
N HIS A 117 7.48 18.39 -17.54
CA HIS A 117 6.59 17.30 -17.09
C HIS A 117 5.89 17.64 -15.77
N ILE A 118 6.59 17.68 -14.63
CA ILE A 118 5.98 18.01 -13.32
C ILE A 118 5.85 19.54 -13.14
N TYR A 119 6.90 20.28 -13.52
CA TYR A 119 6.99 21.72 -13.37
C TYR A 119 7.24 22.39 -14.71
N PHE A 120 6.73 23.60 -14.89
CA PHE A 120 6.97 24.46 -16.06
C PHE A 120 7.72 25.74 -15.67
N PRO A 121 8.49 26.38 -16.59
CA PRO A 121 9.31 27.55 -16.26
C PRO A 121 8.53 28.71 -15.61
N GLU A 122 7.31 28.96 -16.08
CA GLU A 122 6.49 30.11 -15.71
C GLU A 122 6.04 30.13 -14.24
N GLU A 123 6.01 28.98 -13.57
CA GLU A 123 5.51 28.84 -12.20
C GLU A 123 6.61 28.64 -11.14
N LEU A 124 7.85 28.37 -11.56
CA LEU A 124 8.94 28.01 -10.63
C LEU A 124 9.14 29.06 -9.54
N ALA A 125 9.05 30.34 -9.90
CA ALA A 125 9.20 31.45 -8.97
C ALA A 125 8.07 31.49 -7.93
N SER A 126 6.82 31.25 -8.36
CA SER A 126 5.65 31.22 -7.47
C SER A 126 5.71 30.02 -6.52
N LEU A 127 6.00 28.84 -7.04
CA LEU A 127 6.14 27.62 -6.25
C LEU A 127 7.26 27.74 -5.22
N ALA A 128 8.41 28.33 -5.60
CA ALA A 128 9.51 28.57 -4.67
C ALA A 128 9.13 29.55 -3.54
N ALA A 129 8.33 30.57 -3.85
CA ALA A 129 7.82 31.51 -2.85
C ALA A 129 6.81 30.87 -1.89
N ALA A 130 6.01 29.91 -2.37
CA ALA A 130 5.03 29.19 -1.58
C ALA A 130 5.63 28.10 -0.67
N HIS A 131 6.83 27.59 -0.98
CA HIS A 131 7.46 26.47 -0.27
C HIS A 131 8.83 26.79 0.36
N PRO A 132 8.97 27.89 1.14
CA PRO A 132 10.27 28.30 1.68
C PRO A 132 10.83 27.30 2.72
N VAL A 133 9.96 26.64 3.50
CA VAL A 133 10.36 25.66 4.51
C VAL A 133 10.94 24.41 3.85
N GLN A 134 10.25 23.89 2.82
CA GLN A 134 10.68 22.72 2.08
C GLN A 134 12.00 22.98 1.35
N LEU A 135 12.19 24.16 0.77
CA LEU A 135 13.46 24.56 0.15
C LEU A 135 14.60 24.65 1.17
N ALA A 136 14.35 25.17 2.38
CA ALA A 136 15.36 25.20 3.44
C ALA A 136 15.74 23.80 3.94
N ILE A 137 14.81 22.84 3.95
CA ILE A 137 15.12 21.42 4.21
C ILE A 137 15.98 20.86 3.07
N LEU A 138 15.61 21.12 1.81
CA LEU A 138 16.39 20.69 0.64
C LEU A 138 17.82 21.23 0.65
N GLU A 139 18.05 22.47 1.09
CA GLU A 139 19.40 23.03 1.26
C GLU A 139 20.25 22.21 2.25
N ARG A 140 19.65 21.71 3.35
CA ARG A 140 20.33 20.81 4.29
C ARG A 140 20.61 19.45 3.66
N ASN A 141 19.65 18.90 2.90
CA ASN A 141 19.85 17.67 2.13
C ASN A 141 21.00 17.81 1.13
N VAL A 142 21.10 18.93 0.41
CA VAL A 142 22.19 19.19 -0.55
C VAL A 142 23.53 19.32 0.15
N LYS A 143 23.60 20.01 1.30
CA LYS A 143 24.85 20.05 2.09
C LYS A 143 25.33 18.64 2.42
N LEU A 144 24.43 17.78 2.90
CA LEU A 144 24.72 16.38 3.19
C LEU A 144 25.16 15.61 1.93
N ALA A 145 24.47 15.79 0.80
CA ALA A 145 24.82 15.15 -0.46
C ALA A 145 26.24 15.49 -0.94
N LEU A 146 26.64 16.77 -0.81
CA LEU A 146 27.98 17.22 -1.17
C LEU A 146 29.08 16.65 -0.26
N GLU A 147 28.77 16.39 1.01
CA GLU A 147 29.68 15.76 1.98
C GLU A 147 29.82 14.26 1.73
N GLU A 148 28.73 13.58 1.38
CA GLU A 148 28.70 12.13 1.16
C GLU A 148 29.26 11.69 -0.20
N GLY A 149 29.19 12.55 -1.21
CA GLY A 149 29.67 12.24 -2.56
C GLY A 149 28.67 11.43 -3.39
N PHE A 150 29.18 10.55 -4.26
CA PHE A 150 28.40 9.79 -5.23
C PHE A 150 28.34 8.30 -4.89
N MET A 151 27.25 7.65 -5.30
CA MET A 151 27.18 6.19 -5.29
C MET A 151 28.26 5.60 -6.20
N ARG A 152 28.84 4.47 -5.78
CA ARG A 152 29.71 3.66 -6.64
C ARG A 152 28.87 2.70 -7.47
N TYR A 153 29.48 2.12 -8.51
CA TYR A 153 28.81 1.03 -9.24
C TYR A 153 28.42 -0.08 -8.26
N PRO A 154 27.16 -0.54 -8.27
CA PRO A 154 26.68 -1.56 -7.35
C PRO A 154 27.35 -2.92 -7.62
N ASP A 155 28.14 -3.41 -6.66
CA ASP A 155 28.91 -4.66 -6.77
C ASP A 155 28.32 -5.81 -5.94
N PHE A 156 27.04 -5.71 -5.59
CA PHE A 156 26.28 -6.69 -4.79
C PHE A 156 26.08 -8.05 -5.49
N TRP A 157 26.52 -8.16 -6.74
CA TRP A 157 26.50 -9.40 -7.50
C TRP A 157 27.88 -9.70 -8.11
N ARG A 158 28.38 -10.91 -7.87
CA ARG A 158 29.71 -11.38 -8.34
C ARG A 158 29.58 -12.79 -8.94
N ALA A 159 30.63 -13.25 -9.61
CA ALA A 159 30.70 -14.54 -10.31
C ALA A 159 30.58 -15.81 -9.41
N GLY A 160 30.15 -15.67 -8.15
CA GLY A 160 29.82 -16.77 -7.22
C GLY A 160 28.46 -16.61 -6.54
N GLY A 161 27.65 -15.63 -6.94
CA GLY A 161 26.33 -15.34 -6.35
C GLY A 161 26.20 -13.92 -5.81
N ARG A 162 25.07 -13.67 -5.14
CA ARG A 162 24.71 -12.41 -4.48
C ARG A 162 25.52 -12.26 -3.19
N THR A 163 26.12 -11.10 -2.98
CA THR A 163 26.95 -10.80 -1.79
C THR A 163 26.16 -10.03 -0.73
N ASP A 164 25.65 -8.85 -1.08
CA ASP A 164 24.84 -8.02 -0.17
C ASP A 164 23.96 -7.01 -0.92
N TYR A 165 22.74 -7.44 -1.24
CA TYR A 165 21.75 -6.59 -1.91
C TYR A 165 21.09 -5.55 -1.01
N ARG A 166 20.99 -5.82 0.30
CA ARG A 166 20.33 -4.89 1.22
C ARG A 166 21.15 -3.62 1.35
N SER A 167 22.47 -3.73 1.39
CA SER A 167 23.38 -2.58 1.36
C SER A 167 23.29 -1.81 0.05
N ALA A 168 23.22 -2.50 -1.10
CA ALA A 168 23.02 -1.81 -2.39
C ALA A 168 21.69 -1.04 -2.45
N LEU A 169 20.62 -1.60 -1.86
CA LEU A 169 19.34 -0.93 -1.70
C LEU A 169 19.45 0.32 -0.81
N ASP A 170 20.16 0.23 0.31
CA ASP A 170 20.38 1.39 1.19
C ASP A 170 21.21 2.48 0.51
N GLU A 171 22.25 2.11 -0.23
CA GLU A 171 23.08 3.05 -0.98
C GLU A 171 22.29 3.74 -2.09
N VAL A 172 21.54 3.01 -2.93
CA VAL A 172 20.80 3.64 -4.03
C VAL A 172 19.71 4.59 -3.51
N ARG A 173 19.05 4.26 -2.39
CA ARG A 173 18.08 5.15 -1.74
C ARG A 173 18.74 6.41 -1.21
N ARG A 174 19.90 6.28 -0.58
CA ARG A 174 20.66 7.41 -0.05
C ARG A 174 21.18 8.33 -1.16
N PHE A 175 21.86 7.78 -2.16
CA PHE A 175 22.58 8.58 -3.15
C PHE A 175 21.72 9.01 -4.34
N LEU A 176 20.86 8.12 -4.83
CA LEU A 176 19.98 8.43 -5.96
C LEU A 176 18.69 9.09 -5.47
N ASP A 177 17.90 8.38 -4.66
CA ASP A 177 16.55 8.83 -4.33
C ASP A 177 16.51 10.06 -3.43
N ARG A 178 17.48 10.19 -2.52
CA ARG A 178 17.61 11.38 -1.66
C ARG A 178 18.55 12.41 -2.25
N ASN A 179 19.85 12.10 -2.37
CA ASN A 179 20.84 13.12 -2.69
C ASN A 179 20.69 13.68 -4.10
N THR A 180 20.55 12.83 -5.11
CA THR A 180 20.41 13.28 -6.50
C THR A 180 19.11 14.04 -6.72
N ALA A 181 17.99 13.55 -6.18
CA ALA A 181 16.71 14.26 -6.25
C ALA A 181 16.76 15.62 -5.54
N ALA A 182 17.32 15.70 -4.32
CA ALA A 182 17.45 16.96 -3.58
C ALA A 182 18.29 18.00 -4.33
N CYS A 183 19.43 17.57 -4.89
CA CYS A 183 20.30 18.41 -5.69
C CYS A 183 19.61 18.93 -6.96
N ALA A 184 18.85 18.07 -7.65
CA ALA A 184 18.14 18.46 -8.85
C ALA A 184 16.99 19.43 -8.56
N LEU A 185 16.23 19.22 -7.47
CA LEU A 185 15.18 20.14 -7.02
C LEU A 185 15.76 21.51 -6.61
N LEU A 186 16.87 21.52 -5.86
CA LEU A 186 17.49 22.78 -5.45
C LEU A 186 18.07 23.55 -6.64
N TRP A 187 18.66 22.86 -7.61
CA TRP A 187 19.02 23.46 -8.90
C TRP A 187 17.81 24.08 -9.58
N LEU A 188 16.70 23.35 -9.66
CA LEU A 188 15.49 23.80 -10.35
C LEU A 188 14.92 25.09 -9.73
N PHE A 189 14.77 25.13 -8.40
CA PHE A 189 14.07 26.23 -7.72
C PHE A 189 14.99 27.37 -7.24
N ARG A 190 16.28 27.11 -6.98
CA ARG A 190 17.24 28.11 -6.47
C ARG A 190 18.36 28.44 -7.45
N ARG A 191 18.49 27.71 -8.56
CA ARG A 191 19.62 27.83 -9.50
C ARG A 191 20.98 27.68 -8.81
N GLU A 192 21.03 26.88 -7.74
CA GLU A 192 22.28 26.62 -7.00
C GLU A 192 23.20 25.73 -7.85
N ARG A 193 24.31 26.31 -8.32
CA ARG A 193 25.15 25.68 -9.34
C ARG A 193 25.82 24.39 -8.84
N ARG A 194 26.24 24.30 -7.58
CA ARG A 194 26.93 23.10 -7.07
C ARG A 194 25.97 21.90 -7.02
N ALA A 195 24.72 22.12 -6.65
CA ALA A 195 23.63 21.15 -6.67
C ALA A 195 23.33 20.71 -8.09
N GLY A 196 23.22 21.65 -9.03
CA GLY A 196 23.00 21.33 -10.46
C GLY A 196 24.10 20.47 -11.06
N GLU A 197 25.37 20.82 -10.82
CA GLU A 197 26.51 20.01 -11.26
C GLU A 197 26.60 18.66 -10.56
N TYR A 198 26.21 18.56 -9.29
CA TYR A 198 26.09 17.28 -8.60
C TYR A 198 25.06 16.40 -9.31
N ALA A 199 23.84 16.90 -9.52
CA ALA A 199 22.76 16.13 -10.15
C ALA A 199 23.11 15.71 -11.59
N ARG A 200 23.69 16.62 -12.38
CA ARG A 200 24.24 16.31 -13.71
C ARG A 200 25.28 15.19 -13.65
N ARG A 201 26.26 15.29 -12.75
CA ARG A 201 27.31 14.26 -12.62
C ARG A 201 26.74 12.91 -12.17
N ALA A 202 25.81 12.90 -11.23
CA ALA A 202 25.15 11.68 -10.77
C ALA A 202 24.41 10.96 -11.91
N LEU A 203 23.66 11.71 -12.74
CA LEU A 203 23.02 11.19 -13.94
C LEU A 203 24.04 10.57 -14.91
N LEU A 204 25.15 11.26 -15.19
CA LEU A 204 26.19 10.77 -16.11
C LEU A 204 26.94 9.56 -15.54
N THR A 205 27.17 9.50 -14.22
CA THR A 205 27.74 8.32 -13.56
C THR A 205 26.86 7.08 -13.75
N VAL A 206 25.53 7.21 -13.65
CA VAL A 206 24.63 6.10 -13.96
C VAL A 206 24.72 5.69 -15.43
N CYS A 207 24.95 6.63 -16.35
CA CYS A 207 25.13 6.31 -17.77
C CYS A 207 26.40 5.49 -18.06
N GLU A 208 27.39 5.50 -17.16
CA GLU A 208 28.56 4.63 -17.23
C GLU A 208 28.26 3.18 -16.78
N TRP A 209 27.15 2.98 -16.07
CA TRP A 209 26.77 1.67 -15.56
C TRP A 209 26.10 0.83 -16.63
N ASN A 210 26.33 -0.48 -16.60
CA ASN A 210 25.71 -1.40 -17.56
C ASN A 210 24.21 -1.58 -17.24
N PRO A 211 23.27 -1.10 -18.09
CA PRO A 211 21.83 -1.27 -17.86
C PRO A 211 21.39 -2.74 -17.98
N ALA A 212 22.21 -3.61 -18.57
CA ALA A 212 22.01 -5.06 -18.60
C ALA A 212 22.80 -5.80 -17.51
N GLY A 213 23.31 -5.09 -16.50
CA GLY A 213 23.99 -5.66 -15.32
C GLY A 213 23.20 -5.44 -14.03
N ALA A 214 23.90 -5.25 -12.90
CA ALA A 214 23.30 -5.06 -11.57
C ALA A 214 22.34 -3.84 -11.45
N CYS A 215 22.32 -2.97 -12.46
CA CYS A 215 21.42 -1.82 -12.56
C CYS A 215 20.15 -2.10 -13.38
N SER A 216 19.99 -3.32 -13.91
CA SER A 216 18.82 -3.71 -14.70
C SER A 216 17.55 -3.74 -13.84
N VAL A 217 16.43 -3.31 -14.42
CA VAL A 217 15.09 -3.45 -13.80
C VAL A 217 14.56 -4.88 -13.97
N ALA A 218 14.95 -5.56 -15.05
CA ALA A 218 14.43 -6.86 -15.44
C ALA A 218 15.45 -8.00 -15.28
N GLY A 219 16.58 -7.72 -14.62
CA GLY A 219 17.68 -8.67 -14.48
C GLY A 219 17.52 -9.62 -13.29
N PRO A 220 18.19 -10.79 -13.30
CA PRO A 220 18.13 -11.77 -12.21
C PRO A 220 18.88 -11.34 -10.94
N TRP A 221 19.50 -10.16 -10.95
CA TRP A 221 20.32 -9.64 -9.86
C TRP A 221 19.49 -9.04 -8.73
N GLY A 222 18.23 -8.71 -9.00
CA GLY A 222 17.38 -7.88 -8.17
C GLY A 222 17.16 -6.53 -8.85
N ASP A 223 15.99 -5.95 -8.62
CA ASP A 223 15.43 -4.88 -9.43
C ASP A 223 15.51 -3.49 -8.77
N GLU A 224 15.55 -3.41 -7.44
CA GLU A 224 15.49 -2.14 -6.71
C GLU A 224 16.50 -1.06 -7.17
N VAL A 225 17.73 -1.41 -7.54
CA VAL A 225 18.68 -0.41 -8.06
C VAL A 225 18.18 0.16 -9.39
N GLY A 226 17.76 -0.71 -10.30
CA GLY A 226 17.13 -0.28 -11.56
C GLY A 226 15.86 0.53 -11.30
N LEU A 227 15.07 0.17 -10.29
CA LEU A 227 13.83 0.86 -9.94
C LEU A 227 14.07 2.26 -9.39
N SER A 228 15.10 2.48 -8.58
CA SER A 228 15.52 3.84 -8.18
C SER A 228 16.02 4.65 -9.38
N ILE A 229 16.73 4.03 -10.34
CA ILE A 229 17.19 4.69 -11.57
C ILE A 229 15.99 5.20 -12.38
N VAL A 230 15.02 4.33 -12.71
CA VAL A 230 13.86 4.74 -13.53
C VAL A 230 12.87 5.62 -12.79
N ARG A 231 12.86 5.62 -11.46
CA ARG A 231 12.08 6.54 -10.64
C ARG A 231 12.61 7.96 -10.69
N ILE A 232 13.93 8.13 -10.54
CA ILE A 232 14.53 9.45 -10.25
C ILE A 232 15.05 10.12 -11.51
N LEU A 233 15.74 9.37 -12.37
CA LEU A 233 16.49 9.97 -13.45
C LEU A 233 15.66 10.59 -14.58
N PRO A 234 14.39 10.21 -14.86
CA PRO A 234 13.56 10.96 -15.81
C PRO A 234 13.38 12.42 -15.36
N ALA A 235 12.98 12.64 -14.10
CA ALA A 235 12.81 13.99 -13.56
C ALA A 235 14.14 14.76 -13.53
N VAL A 236 15.24 14.12 -13.10
CA VAL A 236 16.57 14.74 -13.07
C VAL A 236 17.04 15.13 -14.47
N PHE A 237 16.87 14.27 -15.47
CA PHE A 237 17.23 14.56 -16.86
C PHE A 237 16.50 15.79 -17.38
N ASP A 238 15.20 15.93 -17.06
CA ASP A 238 14.42 17.11 -17.45
C ASP A 238 14.90 18.39 -16.77
N TRP A 239 15.21 18.34 -15.47
CA TRP A 239 15.56 19.52 -14.68
C TRP A 239 17.00 20.01 -14.88
N VAL A 240 17.94 19.11 -15.18
CA VAL A 240 19.35 19.46 -15.45
C VAL A 240 19.65 19.58 -16.95
N TYR A 241 18.64 19.46 -17.81
CA TYR A 241 18.80 19.39 -19.26
C TYR A 241 19.68 20.51 -19.85
N GLU A 242 19.55 21.73 -19.33
CA GLU A 242 20.33 22.90 -19.76
C GLU A 242 21.81 22.82 -19.40
N LEU A 243 22.19 22.03 -18.38
CA LEU A 243 23.58 21.78 -17.99
C LEU A 243 24.24 20.70 -18.85
N LEU A 244 23.45 19.88 -19.53
CA LEU A 244 23.95 18.79 -20.36
C LEU A 244 24.38 19.29 -21.73
N SER A 245 25.54 18.84 -22.21
CA SER A 245 25.95 19.03 -23.60
C SER A 245 25.06 18.21 -24.56
N PRO A 246 25.03 18.53 -25.87
CA PRO A 246 24.27 17.73 -26.83
C PRO A 246 24.68 16.24 -26.88
N GLN A 247 25.94 15.92 -26.58
CA GLN A 247 26.41 14.53 -26.51
C GLN A 247 25.93 13.85 -25.23
N GLU A 248 26.00 14.55 -24.10
CA GLU A 248 25.52 14.07 -22.81
C GLU A 248 24.01 13.81 -22.82
N ARG A 249 23.23 14.71 -23.44
CA ARG A 249 21.78 14.53 -23.64
C ARG A 249 21.47 13.24 -24.38
N ARG A 250 22.13 13.00 -25.52
CA ARG A 250 21.95 11.77 -26.30
C ARG A 250 22.34 10.51 -25.52
N TRP A 251 23.45 10.56 -24.79
CA TRP A 251 23.90 9.42 -23.99
C TRP A 251 22.91 9.08 -22.88
N ALA A 252 22.50 10.09 -22.09
CA ALA A 252 21.52 9.89 -21.03
C ALA A 252 20.16 9.45 -21.59
N ALA A 253 19.69 10.03 -22.70
CA ALA A 253 18.45 9.63 -23.34
C ALA A 253 18.46 8.17 -23.80
N GLU A 254 19.55 7.70 -24.42
CA GLU A 254 19.65 6.31 -24.86
C GLU A 254 19.76 5.35 -23.65
N THR A 255 20.50 5.70 -22.60
CA THR A 255 20.53 4.91 -21.34
C THR A 255 19.13 4.76 -20.74
N LEU A 256 18.39 5.86 -20.60
CA LEU A 256 17.03 5.85 -20.07
C LEU A 256 16.06 5.09 -20.98
N ARG A 257 16.23 5.17 -22.31
CA ARG A 257 15.47 4.37 -23.27
C ARG A 257 15.68 2.87 -23.12
N GLN A 258 16.90 2.41 -22.80
CA GLN A 258 17.14 0.99 -22.52
C GLN A 258 16.38 0.52 -21.28
N HIS A 259 16.37 1.32 -20.21
CA HIS A 259 15.56 1.01 -19.05
C HIS A 259 14.05 1.06 -19.33
N ALA A 260 13.58 2.03 -20.13
CA ALA A 260 12.17 2.10 -20.53
C ALA A 260 11.73 0.83 -21.28
N ARG A 261 12.59 0.24 -22.13
CA ARG A 261 12.33 -1.04 -22.80
C ARG A 261 12.21 -2.20 -21.82
N GLN A 262 13.08 -2.25 -20.80
CA GLN A 262 12.98 -3.26 -19.74
C GLN A 262 11.67 -3.14 -18.97
N VAL A 263 11.30 -1.92 -18.59
CA VAL A 263 10.04 -1.64 -17.88
C VAL A 263 8.83 -2.03 -18.74
N TYR A 264 8.83 -1.66 -20.02
CA TYR A 264 7.76 -2.02 -20.96
C TYR A 264 7.66 -3.55 -21.14
N GLY A 265 8.80 -4.25 -21.24
CA GLY A 265 8.86 -5.71 -21.30
C GLY A 265 8.24 -6.35 -20.06
N LEU A 266 8.64 -5.93 -18.86
CA LEU A 266 8.07 -6.44 -17.59
C LEU A 266 6.55 -6.26 -17.49
N LEU A 267 6.03 -5.11 -17.93
CA LEU A 267 4.59 -4.84 -17.90
C LEU A 267 3.79 -5.66 -18.92
N THR A 268 4.37 -5.93 -20.09
CA THR A 268 3.66 -6.58 -21.20
C THR A 268 3.88 -8.07 -21.27
N GLU A 269 5.12 -8.53 -21.18
CA GLU A 269 5.49 -9.95 -21.17
C GLU A 269 5.11 -10.62 -19.84
N GLY A 270 5.06 -9.85 -18.74
CA GLY A 270 4.60 -10.31 -17.43
C GLY A 270 3.07 -10.23 -17.23
N ASP A 271 2.30 -9.88 -18.28
CA ASP A 271 0.84 -9.72 -18.25
C ASP A 271 0.32 -8.93 -17.04
N TYR A 272 0.86 -7.73 -16.80
CA TYR A 272 0.44 -6.92 -15.65
C TYR A 272 -1.05 -6.52 -15.73
N PHE A 273 -1.66 -6.58 -16.92
CA PHE A 273 -3.12 -6.40 -17.08
C PHE A 273 -3.93 -7.50 -16.37
N GLY A 274 -3.45 -8.73 -16.49
CA GLY A 274 -4.07 -9.90 -15.88
C GLY A 274 -3.66 -10.16 -14.44
N GLU A 275 -2.37 -9.99 -14.15
CA GLU A 275 -1.73 -10.39 -12.89
C GLU A 275 -1.06 -9.23 -12.13
N PRO A 276 -1.80 -8.18 -11.71
CA PRO A 276 -1.20 -7.00 -11.11
C PRO A 276 -0.74 -7.15 -9.64
N GLY A 277 -0.89 -8.32 -9.01
CA GLY A 277 -0.50 -8.54 -7.61
C GLY A 277 1.01 -8.67 -7.36
N ASN A 278 1.86 -8.61 -8.37
CA ASN A 278 3.27 -8.32 -8.11
C ASN A 278 3.42 -6.85 -7.66
N SER A 279 3.68 -6.65 -6.36
CA SER A 279 3.75 -5.32 -5.75
C SER A 279 4.73 -4.41 -6.49
N HIS A 280 5.96 -4.87 -6.74
CA HIS A 280 7.00 -4.09 -7.44
C HIS A 280 6.55 -3.59 -8.83
N SER A 281 5.71 -4.35 -9.54
CA SER A 281 5.21 -3.97 -10.85
C SER A 281 4.22 -2.80 -10.80
N GLY A 282 3.56 -2.55 -9.66
CA GLY A 282 2.58 -1.46 -9.53
C GLY A 282 3.15 -0.05 -9.67
N ARG A 283 4.45 0.15 -9.44
CA ARG A 283 5.14 1.45 -9.63
C ARG A 283 5.61 1.68 -11.08
N LEU A 284 5.78 0.61 -11.85
CA LEU A 284 6.40 0.65 -13.19
C LEU A 284 5.63 1.49 -14.22
N PRO A 285 4.28 1.50 -14.28
CA PRO A 285 3.58 2.26 -15.31
C PRO A 285 3.84 3.77 -15.18
N GLY A 286 4.06 4.27 -13.95
CA GLY A 286 4.36 5.68 -13.70
C GLY A 286 5.72 6.05 -14.28
N TYR A 287 6.74 5.24 -13.97
CA TYR A 287 8.09 5.42 -14.48
C TYR A 287 8.14 5.36 -16.00
N LEU A 288 7.41 4.42 -16.61
CA LEU A 288 7.31 4.28 -18.06
C LEU A 288 6.68 5.52 -18.70
N GLY A 289 5.60 6.04 -18.11
CA GLY A 289 4.94 7.26 -18.57
C GLY A 289 5.84 8.49 -18.48
N GLU A 290 6.56 8.67 -17.38
CA GLU A 290 7.53 9.76 -17.23
C GLU A 290 8.68 9.67 -18.22
N LEU A 291 9.24 8.47 -18.42
CA LEU A 291 10.26 8.22 -19.44
C LEU A 291 9.75 8.62 -20.84
N ALA A 292 8.51 8.25 -21.19
CA ALA A 292 7.92 8.61 -22.47
C ALA A 292 7.78 10.13 -22.66
N LEU A 293 7.28 10.85 -21.65
CA LEU A 293 7.11 12.31 -21.70
C LEU A 293 8.47 13.03 -21.77
N VAL A 294 9.40 12.67 -20.88
CA VAL A 294 10.70 13.34 -20.78
C VAL A 294 11.58 13.07 -21.99
N LEU A 295 11.52 11.88 -22.60
CA LEU A 295 12.34 11.52 -23.76
C LEU A 295 11.70 11.90 -25.12
N HIS A 296 10.48 12.42 -25.15
CA HIS A 296 9.83 12.85 -26.39
C HIS A 296 10.67 13.88 -27.17
N GLY A 297 11.02 13.58 -28.42
CA GLY A 297 11.93 14.41 -29.24
C GLY A 297 13.42 14.11 -29.06
N GLU A 298 13.81 13.27 -28.08
CA GLU A 298 15.18 12.74 -27.93
C GLU A 298 15.31 11.32 -28.53
N ILE A 299 14.21 10.57 -28.56
CA ILE A 299 14.11 9.20 -29.06
C ILE A 299 12.95 9.07 -30.07
N PRO A 300 12.82 7.93 -30.80
CA PRO A 300 11.73 7.77 -31.76
C PRO A 300 10.34 7.93 -31.13
N GLU A 301 9.51 8.77 -31.75
CA GLU A 301 8.17 9.13 -31.27
C GLU A 301 7.25 7.91 -31.07
N GLU A 302 7.37 6.90 -31.92
CA GLU A 302 6.61 5.66 -31.80
C GLU A 302 6.85 4.93 -30.46
N GLU A 303 8.09 4.94 -29.95
CA GLU A 303 8.41 4.33 -28.66
C GLU A 303 7.77 5.12 -27.52
N CYS A 304 7.90 6.46 -27.52
CA CYS A 304 7.23 7.32 -26.55
C CYS A 304 5.70 7.10 -26.54
N ARG A 305 5.08 7.12 -27.71
CA ARG A 305 3.63 6.95 -27.86
C ARG A 305 3.15 5.60 -27.33
N ARG A 306 3.85 4.52 -27.67
CA ARG A 306 3.52 3.16 -27.20
C ARG A 306 3.68 3.01 -25.69
N TRP A 307 4.76 3.54 -25.12
CA TRP A 307 5.01 3.49 -23.68
C TRP A 307 4.01 4.30 -22.89
N LEU A 308 3.70 5.51 -23.36
CA LEU A 308 2.71 6.37 -22.73
C LEU A 308 1.31 5.77 -22.81
N ALA A 309 0.92 5.19 -23.95
CA ALA A 309 -0.37 4.50 -24.09
C ALA A 309 -0.49 3.33 -23.10
N CYS A 310 0.57 2.53 -22.92
CA CYS A 310 0.60 1.46 -21.93
C CYS A 310 0.37 1.97 -20.50
N ALA A 311 1.07 3.04 -20.11
CA ALA A 311 0.91 3.65 -18.79
C ALA A 311 -0.51 4.19 -18.55
N LEU A 312 -1.07 4.91 -19.53
CA LEU A 312 -2.42 5.46 -19.47
C LEU A 312 -3.49 4.38 -19.43
N ASP A 313 -3.30 3.27 -20.14
CA ASP A 313 -4.22 2.14 -20.11
C ASP A 313 -4.26 1.46 -18.75
N LEU A 314 -3.09 1.20 -18.16
CA LEU A 314 -2.98 0.56 -16.84
C LEU A 314 -3.59 1.44 -15.73
N TYR A 315 -3.22 2.72 -15.68
CA TYR A 315 -3.81 3.64 -14.71
C TYR A 315 -5.26 4.02 -15.02
N GLY A 316 -5.67 3.94 -16.29
CA GLY A 316 -7.04 4.12 -16.73
C GLY A 316 -7.95 2.92 -16.47
N SER A 317 -7.42 1.83 -15.90
CA SER A 317 -8.20 0.61 -15.65
C SER A 317 -7.91 0.00 -14.28
N ILE A 318 -7.04 -0.99 -14.23
CA ILE A 318 -6.88 -1.96 -13.14
C ILE A 318 -6.15 -1.44 -11.90
N PHE A 319 -5.48 -0.29 -12.00
CA PHE A 319 -4.67 0.25 -10.91
C PHE A 319 -5.49 1.14 -9.96
N PRO A 320 -5.23 1.10 -8.63
CA PRO A 320 -4.31 0.22 -7.92
C PRO A 320 -4.92 -1.16 -7.61
N HIS A 321 -4.11 -2.22 -7.71
CA HIS A 321 -4.58 -3.58 -7.40
C HIS A 321 -4.89 -3.78 -5.92
N TYR A 322 -4.04 -3.29 -5.02
CA TYR A 322 -4.20 -3.45 -3.57
C TYR A 322 -5.05 -2.35 -2.91
N GLY A 323 -5.47 -1.33 -3.67
CA GLY A 323 -6.22 -0.19 -3.17
C GLY A 323 -7.74 -0.34 -3.38
N GLY A 324 -8.49 -0.19 -2.29
CA GLY A 324 -9.95 -0.25 -2.29
C GLY A 324 -10.65 1.06 -2.66
N ARG A 325 -11.90 1.00 -3.10
CA ARG A 325 -12.75 2.18 -3.35
C ARG A 325 -12.95 3.02 -2.08
N ASP A 326 -12.85 2.38 -0.92
CA ASP A 326 -12.90 2.96 0.43
C ASP A 326 -11.56 3.57 0.92
N GLY A 327 -10.52 3.57 0.07
CA GLY A 327 -9.21 4.12 0.39
C GLY A 327 -8.26 3.18 1.12
N GLY A 328 -8.72 2.00 1.56
CA GLY A 328 -7.89 1.03 2.26
C GLY A 328 -6.84 0.39 1.35
N TRP A 329 -5.73 -0.06 1.93
CA TRP A 329 -4.65 -0.75 1.22
C TRP A 329 -4.38 -2.12 1.84
N ALA A 330 -4.55 -3.18 1.06
CA ALA A 330 -4.53 -4.56 1.57
C ALA A 330 -3.16 -5.02 2.09
N GLU A 331 -2.05 -4.46 1.59
CA GLU A 331 -0.70 -4.77 2.12
C GLU A 331 -0.35 -4.00 3.40
N GLY A 332 -1.31 -3.26 3.97
CA GLY A 332 -1.12 -2.50 5.20
C GLY A 332 -0.53 -1.10 4.98
N PRO A 333 -0.56 -0.26 6.04
CA PRO A 333 -0.21 1.16 5.98
C PRO A 333 1.26 1.43 5.70
N PHE A 334 2.17 0.53 6.11
CA PHE A 334 3.60 0.69 5.84
C PHE A 334 3.88 0.66 4.33
N TYR A 335 3.38 -0.36 3.63
CA TYR A 335 3.50 -0.45 2.17
C TYR A 335 2.71 0.67 1.48
N ALA A 336 1.47 0.94 1.91
CA ALA A 336 0.65 2.02 1.35
C ALA A 336 1.38 3.37 1.35
N SER A 337 2.01 3.73 2.47
CA SER A 337 2.70 5.02 2.65
C SER A 337 3.75 5.30 1.57
N SER A 338 4.34 4.24 1.03
CA SER A 338 5.42 4.29 0.04
C SER A 338 4.87 4.11 -1.38
N TYR A 339 4.06 3.08 -1.59
CA TYR A 339 3.50 2.71 -2.89
C TYR A 339 2.58 3.77 -3.47
N THR A 340 1.88 4.51 -2.60
CA THR A 340 0.99 5.58 -3.04
C THR A 340 1.70 6.86 -3.46
N LYS A 341 3.03 6.92 -3.36
CA LYS A 341 3.81 8.12 -3.71
C LYS A 341 4.57 7.99 -5.00
N TRP A 342 4.95 6.78 -5.41
CA TRP A 342 5.87 6.58 -6.53
C TRP A 342 5.32 6.92 -7.91
N TYR A 343 4.00 6.87 -8.10
CA TYR A 343 3.36 7.25 -9.37
C TYR A 343 2.91 8.71 -9.42
N LEU A 344 2.99 9.45 -8.29
CA LEU A 344 2.52 10.84 -8.21
C LEU A 344 3.19 11.77 -9.23
N PRO A 345 4.51 11.67 -9.51
CA PRO A 345 5.14 12.47 -10.55
C PRO A 345 4.47 12.35 -11.92
N PHE A 346 4.15 11.13 -12.36
CA PHE A 346 3.41 10.87 -13.59
C PHE A 346 1.98 11.45 -13.54
N PHE A 347 1.27 11.24 -12.42
CA PHE A 347 -0.11 11.72 -12.28
C PHE A 347 -0.19 13.24 -12.33
N LEU A 348 0.74 13.91 -11.65
CA LEU A 348 0.90 15.36 -11.71
C LEU A 348 1.21 15.79 -13.14
N ALA A 349 2.13 15.13 -13.85
CA ALA A 349 2.44 15.48 -15.23
C ALA A 349 1.20 15.37 -16.16
N VAL A 350 0.42 14.30 -16.06
CA VAL A 350 -0.81 14.13 -16.87
C VAL A 350 -1.83 15.22 -16.55
N GLU A 351 -2.06 15.53 -15.27
CA GLU A 351 -2.95 16.60 -14.84
C GLU A 351 -2.48 17.98 -15.33
N ARG A 352 -1.17 18.22 -15.26
CA ARG A 352 -0.54 19.46 -15.70
C ARG A 352 -0.52 19.63 -17.19
N ILE A 353 -0.59 18.58 -17.99
CA ILE A 353 -0.60 18.69 -19.45
C ILE A 353 -2.05 18.75 -19.97
N SER A 354 -2.93 17.89 -19.46
CA SER A 354 -4.28 17.68 -20.02
C SER A 354 -5.43 18.29 -19.20
N GLY A 355 -5.21 18.59 -17.92
CA GLY A 355 -6.29 18.89 -16.98
C GLY A 355 -7.04 17.67 -16.43
N PHE A 356 -6.78 16.47 -16.95
CA PHE A 356 -7.32 15.21 -16.42
C PHE A 356 -6.48 14.69 -15.25
N SER A 357 -7.12 14.22 -14.18
CA SER A 357 -6.42 13.71 -12.99
C SER A 357 -6.81 12.28 -12.68
N PHE A 358 -5.83 11.37 -12.56
CA PHE A 358 -6.09 10.02 -12.06
C PHE A 358 -6.52 10.02 -10.58
N LEU A 359 -6.21 11.06 -9.83
CA LEU A 359 -6.55 11.21 -8.41
C LEU A 359 -8.06 11.32 -8.15
N VAL A 360 -8.88 11.45 -9.20
CA VAL A 360 -10.34 11.41 -9.07
C VAL A 360 -10.89 10.01 -8.78
N LYS A 361 -10.10 8.94 -8.95
CA LYS A 361 -10.52 7.58 -8.58
C LYS A 361 -10.89 7.52 -7.08
N PRO A 362 -11.97 6.78 -6.71
CA PRO A 362 -12.43 6.72 -5.32
C PRO A 362 -11.32 6.40 -4.30
N PHE A 363 -10.42 5.45 -4.61
CA PHE A 363 -9.29 5.12 -3.73
C PHE A 363 -8.48 6.36 -3.31
N PHE A 364 -8.01 7.18 -4.27
CA PHE A 364 -7.16 8.34 -3.96
C PHE A 364 -7.91 9.45 -3.22
N ARG A 365 -9.23 9.51 -3.39
CA ARG A 365 -10.08 10.45 -2.64
C ARG A 365 -10.24 10.07 -1.18
N HIS A 366 -10.06 8.79 -0.83
CA HIS A 366 -10.31 8.27 0.51
C HIS A 366 -9.04 7.78 1.24
N VAL A 367 -7.91 7.60 0.55
CA VAL A 367 -6.68 7.06 1.16
C VAL A 367 -6.12 7.92 2.30
N ALA A 368 -6.38 9.23 2.30
CA ALA A 368 -6.01 10.09 3.43
C ALA A 368 -6.76 9.71 4.73
N GLU A 369 -8.01 9.26 4.62
CA GLU A 369 -8.78 8.76 5.76
C GLU A 369 -8.24 7.40 6.23
N PHE A 370 -7.84 6.50 5.30
CA PHE A 370 -7.13 5.28 5.68
C PHE A 370 -5.86 5.59 6.51
N TYR A 371 -5.03 6.54 6.08
CA TYR A 371 -3.87 6.96 6.88
C TYR A 371 -4.24 7.62 8.20
N GLN A 372 -5.35 8.37 8.23
CA GLN A 372 -5.84 8.98 9.46
C GLN A 372 -6.10 7.92 10.53
N HIS A 373 -6.55 6.73 10.13
CA HIS A 373 -6.84 5.64 11.05
C HIS A 373 -5.66 4.70 11.29
N PHE A 374 -4.90 4.34 10.26
CA PHE A 374 -3.87 3.29 10.35
C PHE A 374 -2.43 3.81 10.41
N ALA A 375 -2.20 5.09 10.15
CA ALA A 375 -0.88 5.73 10.17
C ALA A 375 -0.87 7.00 11.05
N VAL A 376 -1.52 6.94 12.21
CA VAL A 376 -1.59 8.07 13.16
C VAL A 376 -0.17 8.44 13.61
N PRO A 377 0.21 9.74 13.55
CA PRO A 377 1.55 10.17 13.94
C PRO A 377 1.90 9.78 15.39
N GLY A 378 3.02 9.11 15.58
CA GLY A 378 3.54 8.71 16.91
C GLY A 378 3.03 7.36 17.42
N MET A 379 2.28 6.59 16.63
CA MET A 379 2.02 5.19 16.94
C MET A 379 3.31 4.36 16.92
N GLU A 380 3.46 3.45 17.87
CA GLU A 380 4.60 2.54 17.97
C GLU A 380 4.60 1.46 16.88
N CYS A 381 3.42 1.06 16.42
CA CYS A 381 3.24 0.06 15.38
C CYS A 381 2.00 0.32 14.53
N HIS A 382 1.98 -0.25 13.33
CA HIS A 382 0.83 -0.23 12.44
C HIS A 382 0.35 -1.66 12.17
N PRO A 383 -0.64 -2.17 12.91
CA PRO A 383 -0.96 -3.59 12.88
C PRO A 383 -1.38 -4.02 11.46
N PHE A 384 -0.94 -5.23 11.09
CA PHE A 384 -1.18 -5.95 9.84
C PHE A 384 -0.22 -5.71 8.68
N GLY A 385 0.14 -6.84 8.04
CA GLY A 385 1.08 -6.88 6.92
C GLY A 385 2.52 -6.57 7.33
N ASP A 386 3.41 -6.59 6.34
CA ASP A 386 4.79 -6.16 6.55
C ASP A 386 4.81 -4.68 6.98
N GLY A 387 5.48 -4.40 8.10
CA GLY A 387 5.54 -3.08 8.73
C GLY A 387 4.81 -2.97 10.06
N HIS A 388 4.24 -4.07 10.58
CA HIS A 388 3.54 -4.10 11.87
C HIS A 388 4.45 -3.99 13.11
N TRP A 389 5.76 -3.88 12.94
CA TRP A 389 6.77 -3.69 13.98
C TRP A 389 7.18 -2.19 14.09
N PRO A 390 8.00 -1.78 15.06
CA PRO A 390 8.55 -0.43 15.14
C PRO A 390 9.44 -0.06 13.94
N THR A 391 8.84 0.52 12.90
CA THR A 391 9.43 0.70 11.57
C THR A 391 10.66 1.60 11.54
N GLU A 392 10.74 2.60 12.42
CA GLU A 392 11.89 3.52 12.52
C GLU A 392 13.21 2.78 12.79
N SER A 393 13.16 1.70 13.58
CA SER A 393 14.34 0.91 13.96
C SER A 393 14.65 -0.23 12.99
N GLU A 394 13.63 -0.76 12.31
CA GLU A 394 13.78 -1.93 11.47
C GLU A 394 14.05 -1.59 10.00
N TRP A 395 13.35 -0.57 9.47
CA TRP A 395 13.45 -0.17 8.08
C TRP A 395 13.32 1.35 7.89
N PRO A 396 14.29 2.14 8.41
CA PRO A 396 14.23 3.59 8.38
C PRO A 396 14.09 4.12 6.96
N GLY A 397 13.21 5.10 6.78
CA GLY A 397 13.01 5.83 5.52
C GLY A 397 12.15 5.15 4.46
N PHE A 398 11.78 3.86 4.60
CA PHE A 398 10.82 3.25 3.67
C PHE A 398 9.39 3.71 3.95
N GLN A 399 8.96 3.71 5.21
CA GLN A 399 7.71 4.37 5.58
C GLN A 399 7.83 5.86 5.26
N ALA A 400 6.85 6.42 4.55
CA ALA A 400 6.90 7.83 4.22
C ALA A 400 6.84 8.68 5.50
N GLN A 401 7.75 9.66 5.61
CA GLN A 401 7.78 10.62 6.72
C GLN A 401 6.46 11.40 6.84
N ASN A 402 5.80 11.63 5.70
CA ASN A 402 4.42 12.10 5.60
C ASN A 402 3.66 11.22 4.59
N PRO A 403 2.83 10.27 5.04
CA PRO A 403 1.99 9.43 4.15
C PRO A 403 0.77 10.18 3.61
N PHE A 404 0.32 11.24 4.28
CA PHE A 404 -0.87 12.00 3.94
C PHE A 404 -0.68 12.89 2.71
N GLY A 405 0.36 13.73 2.73
CA GLY A 405 0.81 14.57 1.62
C GLY A 405 -0.32 15.16 0.75
N ILE A 406 -0.22 14.93 -0.56
CA ILE A 406 -1.18 15.40 -1.56
C ILE A 406 -2.61 14.92 -1.31
N TYR A 407 -2.78 13.74 -0.71
CA TYR A 407 -4.10 13.16 -0.48
C TYR A 407 -4.87 13.95 0.58
N ALA A 408 -4.21 14.32 1.69
CA ALA A 408 -4.84 15.17 2.70
C ALA A 408 -5.06 16.59 2.20
N GLU A 409 -4.10 17.14 1.45
CA GLU A 409 -4.21 18.47 0.83
C GLU A 409 -5.44 18.57 -0.09
N ARG A 410 -5.64 17.57 -0.95
CA ARG A 410 -6.67 17.62 -2.00
C ARG A 410 -8.03 17.08 -1.58
N PHE A 411 -8.07 16.06 -0.72
CA PHE A 411 -9.28 15.29 -0.46
C PHE A 411 -9.51 14.93 1.01
N GLY A 412 -8.48 15.02 1.86
CA GLY A 412 -8.58 14.49 3.21
C GLY A 412 -9.47 15.33 4.12
N PRO A 413 -10.02 14.74 5.19
CA PRO A 413 -10.68 15.49 6.25
C PRO A 413 -9.72 16.39 7.02
N GLU A 414 -10.28 17.32 7.80
CA GLU A 414 -9.50 18.29 8.57
C GLU A 414 -8.50 17.62 9.52
N LEU A 415 -8.88 16.51 10.15
CA LEU A 415 -7.97 15.79 11.02
C LEU A 415 -6.79 15.17 10.25
N ALA A 416 -7.01 14.59 9.06
CA ALA A 416 -5.94 14.14 8.18
C ALA A 416 -5.01 15.28 7.74
N ARG A 417 -5.55 16.48 7.44
CA ARG A 417 -4.74 17.68 7.17
C ARG A 417 -3.87 18.08 8.35
N ARG A 418 -4.43 18.07 9.58
CA ARG A 418 -3.69 18.34 10.82
C ARG A 418 -2.57 17.32 11.05
N PHE A 419 -2.83 16.04 10.81
CA PHE A 419 -1.81 14.99 10.90
C PHE A 419 -0.72 15.16 9.85
N SER A 420 -1.07 15.47 8.60
CA SER A 420 -0.11 15.82 7.54
C SER A 420 0.81 16.96 8.00
N ALA A 421 0.24 18.05 8.53
CA ALA A 421 1.01 19.20 9.01
C ALA A 421 1.93 18.84 10.19
N ARG A 422 1.47 17.96 11.10
CA ARG A 422 2.30 17.44 12.21
C ARG A 422 3.47 16.61 11.68
N CYS A 423 3.25 15.76 10.68
CA CYS A 423 4.31 15.01 10.02
C CYS A 423 5.33 15.95 9.38
N ASP A 424 4.88 16.92 8.57
CA ASP A 424 5.78 17.87 7.90
C ASP A 424 6.62 18.69 8.89
N ALA A 425 6.03 19.11 10.01
CA ALA A 425 6.72 19.86 11.06
C ALA A 425 7.85 19.06 11.74
N ALA A 426 7.78 17.72 11.73
CA ALA A 426 8.81 16.85 12.31
C ALA A 426 9.98 16.56 11.34
N ILE A 427 9.89 16.99 10.07
CA ILE A 427 10.90 16.68 9.06
C ILE A 427 12.07 17.66 9.13
N GLU A 428 13.20 17.21 9.67
CA GLU A 428 14.45 17.98 9.66
C GLU A 428 15.25 17.80 8.36
N ARG A 429 15.12 16.64 7.74
CA ARG A 429 15.71 16.25 6.45
C ARG A 429 14.80 15.24 5.74
N TYR A 430 14.75 15.30 4.41
CA TYR A 430 14.03 14.30 3.62
C TYR A 430 14.88 13.03 3.46
N GLU A 431 14.28 11.85 3.58
CA GLU A 431 14.95 10.56 3.38
C GLU A 431 14.57 9.89 2.06
N LEU A 432 13.28 9.84 1.72
CA LEU A 432 12.74 9.25 0.50
C LEU A 432 11.50 10.05 0.04
N HIS A 433 11.03 9.80 -1.19
CA HIS A 433 9.84 10.44 -1.76
C HIS A 433 9.97 11.96 -1.90
N LEU A 434 11.09 12.42 -2.47
CA LEU A 434 11.34 13.86 -2.62
C LEU A 434 10.56 14.47 -3.79
N LEU A 435 10.04 13.68 -4.73
CA LEU A 435 9.41 14.17 -5.95
C LEU A 435 8.01 14.76 -5.73
N ASP A 436 7.42 14.63 -4.53
CA ASP A 436 6.12 15.20 -4.17
C ASP A 436 6.20 16.19 -2.98
N VAL A 437 7.39 16.68 -2.63
CA VAL A 437 7.57 17.65 -1.50
C VAL A 437 7.20 19.09 -1.88
N ILE A 438 7.42 19.47 -3.14
CA ILE A 438 6.93 20.72 -3.72
C ILE A 438 5.90 20.31 -4.74
N ARG A 439 4.65 20.75 -4.59
CA ARG A 439 3.55 20.27 -5.41
C ARG A 439 2.99 21.40 -6.26
N PRO A 440 2.76 21.16 -7.55
CA PRO A 440 1.91 22.02 -8.36
C PRO A 440 0.52 22.24 -7.77
N GLU A 441 -0.01 23.45 -7.99
CA GLU A 441 -1.42 23.71 -7.75
C GLU A 441 -2.30 22.88 -8.72
N PRO A 442 -3.47 22.40 -8.26
CA PRO A 442 -4.40 21.69 -9.13
C PRO A 442 -4.96 22.62 -10.22
N ARG A 443 -5.07 22.13 -11.46
CA ARG A 443 -5.61 22.90 -12.59
C ARG A 443 -7.13 23.07 -12.57
N ALA A 444 -7.81 22.16 -11.89
CA ALA A 444 -9.26 22.17 -11.73
C ALA A 444 -9.62 22.35 -10.24
N PRO A 445 -10.79 22.93 -9.93
CA PRO A 445 -11.31 22.94 -8.57
C PRO A 445 -11.32 21.52 -7.99
N LEU A 446 -10.91 21.41 -6.72
CA LEU A 446 -10.95 20.14 -6.03
C LEU A 446 -12.40 19.69 -5.86
N PRO A 447 -12.71 18.40 -6.06
CA PRO A 447 -14.01 17.87 -5.73
C PRO A 447 -14.27 18.02 -4.22
N PRO A 448 -15.54 18.04 -3.79
CA PRO A 448 -15.84 18.11 -2.37
C PRO A 448 -15.22 16.94 -1.62
N GLU A 449 -14.87 17.21 -0.37
CA GLU A 449 -14.44 16.20 0.60
C GLU A 449 -15.49 15.09 0.68
N SER A 450 -15.02 13.84 0.66
CA SER A 450 -15.85 12.64 0.79
C SER A 450 -15.26 11.80 1.91
N ARG A 451 -16.13 11.23 2.74
CA ARG A 451 -15.74 10.40 3.88
C ARG A 451 -16.37 9.03 3.78
N VAL A 452 -15.56 8.02 4.13
CA VAL A 452 -15.96 6.63 4.30
C VAL A 452 -16.20 6.34 5.78
N GLY A 453 -15.36 6.89 6.66
CA GLY A 453 -15.42 6.69 8.10
C GLY A 453 -15.87 7.93 8.88
N THR A 454 -15.70 7.85 10.19
CA THR A 454 -15.89 8.93 11.17
C THR A 454 -14.56 9.17 11.89
N ASP A 455 -14.53 10.12 12.82
CA ASP A 455 -13.35 10.32 13.68
C ASP A 455 -13.25 9.27 14.81
N ARG A 456 -14.10 8.24 14.80
CA ARG A 456 -14.15 7.15 15.76
C ARG A 456 -14.06 5.77 15.13
N SER A 457 -14.57 5.61 13.91
CA SER A 457 -14.67 4.28 13.28
C SER A 457 -14.40 4.37 11.78
N TYR A 458 -13.64 3.42 11.26
CA TYR A 458 -13.42 3.26 9.83
C TYR A 458 -13.33 1.78 9.48
N VAL A 459 -13.90 1.41 8.32
CA VAL A 459 -13.87 0.05 7.78
C VAL A 459 -13.61 0.13 6.29
N SER A 460 -12.53 -0.50 5.84
CA SER A 460 -12.28 -0.80 4.44
C SER A 460 -12.77 -2.22 4.17
N HIS A 461 -13.90 -2.36 3.48
CA HIS A 461 -14.39 -3.68 3.07
C HIS A 461 -13.56 -4.25 1.92
N ASP A 462 -13.04 -3.40 1.04
CA ASP A 462 -12.21 -3.84 -0.08
C ASP A 462 -10.87 -4.39 0.42
N ALA A 463 -10.19 -3.72 1.37
CA ALA A 463 -8.92 -4.18 1.94
C ALA A 463 -9.10 -5.17 3.10
N GLY A 464 -10.26 -5.17 3.76
CA GLY A 464 -10.55 -6.00 4.92
C GLY A 464 -9.88 -5.54 6.19
N LEU A 465 -9.87 -4.22 6.43
CA LEU A 465 -9.24 -3.59 7.59
C LEU A 465 -10.25 -2.71 8.31
N ALA A 466 -10.25 -2.73 9.65
CA ALA A 466 -11.08 -1.87 10.46
C ALA A 466 -10.31 -1.23 11.62
N SER A 467 -10.75 -0.04 12.03
CA SER A 467 -10.21 0.69 13.16
C SER A 467 -11.34 1.34 13.98
N LEU A 468 -11.21 1.31 15.30
CA LEU A 468 -12.14 1.87 16.27
C LEU A 468 -11.35 2.65 17.32
N HIS A 469 -11.78 3.87 17.65
CA HIS A 469 -11.03 4.82 18.45
C HIS A 469 -11.91 5.47 19.52
N THR A 470 -11.34 5.80 20.68
CA THR A 470 -12.02 6.63 21.69
C THR A 470 -11.81 8.12 21.41
N CYS A 471 -10.63 8.50 20.90
CA CYS A 471 -10.25 9.88 20.64
C CYS A 471 -9.16 9.98 19.57
N LEU A 472 -9.49 9.68 18.31
CA LEU A 472 -8.54 9.70 17.20
C LEU A 472 -7.78 11.03 17.08
N ALA A 473 -8.46 12.16 17.34
CA ALA A 473 -7.87 13.50 17.26
C ALA A 473 -6.78 13.78 18.31
N CYS A 474 -6.65 12.95 19.34
CA CYS A 474 -5.64 13.06 20.39
C CYS A 474 -4.94 11.70 20.59
N PRO A 475 -4.00 11.33 19.71
CA PRO A 475 -3.38 10.00 19.70
C PRO A 475 -2.76 9.59 21.05
N GLU A 476 -2.26 10.54 21.82
CA GLU A 476 -1.64 10.33 23.13
C GLU A 476 -2.65 9.97 24.24
N ARG A 477 -3.96 10.11 23.97
CA ARG A 477 -5.09 9.76 24.86
C ARG A 477 -5.98 8.67 24.27
N ASP A 478 -5.76 8.33 23.01
CA ASP A 478 -6.61 7.41 22.28
C ASP A 478 -6.45 5.98 22.79
N ILE A 479 -7.55 5.23 22.74
CA ILE A 479 -7.53 3.77 22.82
C ILE A 479 -8.04 3.31 21.46
N ALA A 480 -7.15 2.66 20.71
CA ALA A 480 -7.41 2.24 19.36
C ALA A 480 -7.46 0.71 19.28
N VAL A 481 -8.51 0.19 18.64
CA VAL A 481 -8.64 -1.22 18.28
C VAL A 481 -8.57 -1.33 16.77
N PHE A 482 -7.77 -2.27 16.28
CA PHE A 482 -7.63 -2.57 14.86
C PHE A 482 -8.04 -4.01 14.60
N ALA A 483 -8.59 -4.30 13.42
CA ALA A 483 -8.99 -5.67 13.03
C ALA A 483 -8.72 -5.94 11.56
N ARG A 484 -8.44 -7.20 11.22
CA ARG A 484 -8.23 -7.68 9.86
C ARG A 484 -9.08 -8.90 9.53
N ALA A 485 -9.80 -8.83 8.42
CA ALA A 485 -10.41 -9.97 7.74
C ALA A 485 -10.62 -9.59 6.26
N SER A 486 -9.73 -10.11 5.41
CA SER A 486 -9.52 -9.61 4.04
C SER A 486 -9.85 -10.61 2.96
N ARG A 487 -10.50 -10.12 1.91
CA ARG A 487 -10.80 -10.86 0.67
C ARG A 487 -9.57 -11.21 -0.16
N TYR A 488 -8.42 -10.57 0.10
CA TYR A 488 -7.19 -10.86 -0.64
C TYR A 488 -6.51 -12.16 -0.18
N GLY A 489 -6.89 -12.70 0.97
CA GLY A 489 -6.24 -13.86 1.54
C GLY A 489 -4.89 -13.53 2.17
N THR A 490 -3.88 -14.33 1.89
CA THR A 490 -2.53 -14.20 2.48
C THR A 490 -1.35 -14.08 1.48
N PRO A 491 -1.50 -13.58 0.22
CA PRO A 491 -0.38 -13.41 -0.71
C PRO A 491 0.45 -12.15 -0.42
N SER A 492 1.60 -12.02 -1.09
CA SER A 492 2.48 -10.84 -1.00
C SER A 492 2.86 -10.49 0.46
N HIS A 493 2.79 -9.21 0.81
CA HIS A 493 3.09 -8.62 2.11
C HIS A 493 1.98 -8.81 3.16
N GLN A 494 0.89 -9.50 2.80
CA GLN A 494 -0.13 -9.90 3.77
C GLN A 494 0.29 -11.16 4.52
N HIS A 495 -0.12 -11.29 5.76
CA HIS A 495 0.24 -12.43 6.62
C HIS A 495 -0.91 -13.45 6.68
N ALA A 496 -0.66 -14.57 7.34
CA ALA A 496 -1.68 -15.59 7.64
C ALA A 496 -2.44 -15.23 8.93
N ASP A 497 -3.07 -14.05 8.93
CA ASP A 497 -3.58 -13.33 10.10
C ASP A 497 -5.06 -12.89 9.91
N GLN A 498 -5.89 -13.69 9.23
CA GLN A 498 -7.34 -13.43 9.19
C GLN A 498 -7.94 -13.55 10.59
N GLY A 499 -8.73 -12.56 11.02
CA GLY A 499 -9.29 -12.48 12.35
C GLY A 499 -8.37 -11.82 13.38
N ASP A 500 -7.18 -11.38 12.97
CA ASP A 500 -6.24 -10.71 13.87
C ASP A 500 -6.79 -9.35 14.33
N PHE A 501 -6.39 -8.95 15.53
CA PHE A 501 -6.76 -7.66 16.10
C PHE A 501 -5.61 -7.09 16.93
N ALA A 502 -5.57 -5.78 17.09
CA ALA A 502 -4.59 -5.09 17.94
C ALA A 502 -5.27 -4.07 18.84
N LEU A 503 -4.65 -3.76 19.97
CA LEU A 503 -5.12 -2.76 20.94
C LEU A 503 -3.95 -1.88 21.36
N LEU A 504 -4.05 -0.59 21.02
CA LEU A 504 -3.09 0.44 21.37
C LEU A 504 -3.70 1.43 22.36
N ILE A 505 -2.90 1.88 23.34
CA ILE A 505 -3.29 2.92 24.31
C ILE A 505 -2.24 4.02 24.24
N GLY A 506 -2.67 5.25 23.95
CA GLY A 506 -1.79 6.41 23.83
C GLY A 506 -0.69 6.22 22.77
N GLY A 507 -0.98 5.50 21.70
CA GLY A 507 -0.03 5.12 20.64
C GLY A 507 0.91 3.96 20.96
N GLN A 508 0.87 3.38 22.18
CA GLN A 508 1.71 2.23 22.57
C GLN A 508 0.97 0.90 22.37
N ALA A 509 1.63 -0.11 21.82
CA ALA A 509 1.07 -1.43 21.54
C ALA A 509 0.90 -2.32 22.78
N PHE A 510 -0.30 -2.41 23.33
CA PHE A 510 -0.56 -3.36 24.43
C PHE A 510 -0.78 -4.76 23.90
N LEU A 511 -1.54 -4.86 22.81
CA LEU A 511 -1.72 -6.09 22.06
C LEU A 511 -1.42 -5.80 20.60
N ALA A 512 -0.46 -6.51 20.02
CA ALA A 512 -0.08 -6.36 18.62
C ALA A 512 0.60 -7.63 18.11
N PRO A 513 0.56 -7.91 16.81
CA PRO A 513 1.24 -9.06 16.23
C PRO A 513 2.75 -9.04 16.54
N SER A 514 3.31 -10.24 16.69
CA SER A 514 4.72 -10.46 17.01
C SER A 514 5.54 -10.81 15.77
N GLY A 515 6.85 -10.89 15.94
CA GLY A 515 7.81 -11.08 14.88
C GLY A 515 8.47 -9.78 14.42
N SER A 516 9.31 -9.92 13.41
CA SER A 516 10.08 -8.85 12.78
C SER A 516 10.29 -9.14 11.30
N PHE A 517 10.69 -8.13 10.52
CA PHE A 517 11.12 -8.35 9.14
C PHE A 517 12.46 -9.06 9.06
N GLY A 518 13.33 -8.77 10.03
CA GLY A 518 14.71 -9.20 10.03
C GLY A 518 15.63 -8.39 9.11
N TYR A 519 16.56 -9.05 8.42
CA TYR A 519 17.51 -8.41 7.51
C TYR A 519 16.94 -8.23 6.10
N GLN A 520 16.15 -9.20 5.60
CA GLN A 520 15.55 -9.15 4.26
C GLN A 520 14.26 -9.96 4.17
N PHE A 521 13.44 -9.64 3.17
CA PHE A 521 12.21 -10.37 2.87
C PHE A 521 12.48 -11.87 2.71
N GLY A 522 11.64 -12.68 3.37
CA GLY A 522 11.62 -14.13 3.18
C GLY A 522 12.71 -14.90 3.95
N GLU A 523 13.44 -14.25 4.85
CA GLU A 523 14.32 -14.94 5.78
C GLU A 523 13.54 -15.92 6.71
N PRO A 524 14.21 -16.88 7.38
CA PRO A 524 13.52 -17.91 8.16
C PRO A 524 12.54 -17.37 9.21
N HIS A 525 12.93 -16.38 10.02
CA HIS A 525 12.05 -15.78 11.03
C HIS A 525 10.82 -15.14 10.39
N HIS A 526 11.04 -14.31 9.36
CA HIS A 526 9.95 -13.69 8.62
C HIS A 526 8.96 -14.74 8.07
N ARG A 527 9.47 -15.78 7.41
CA ARG A 527 8.65 -16.80 6.73
C ARG A 527 7.95 -17.76 7.68
N ILE A 528 8.59 -18.19 8.77
CA ILE A 528 8.11 -19.29 9.63
C ILE A 528 7.39 -18.75 10.88
N TRP A 529 7.71 -17.53 11.31
CA TRP A 529 7.09 -16.86 12.44
C TRP A 529 6.23 -15.68 11.98
N THR A 530 6.85 -14.57 11.57
CA THR A 530 6.18 -13.26 11.38
C THR A 530 4.97 -13.36 10.45
N GLN A 531 5.12 -14.03 9.31
CA GLN A 531 4.04 -14.15 8.31
C GLN A 531 2.99 -15.21 8.64
N GLN A 532 3.15 -15.97 9.73
CA GLN A 532 2.30 -17.12 10.07
C GLN A 532 1.32 -16.78 11.20
N THR A 533 0.20 -17.50 11.26
CA THR A 533 -0.85 -17.33 12.30
C THR A 533 -0.32 -17.44 13.72
N VAL A 534 0.80 -18.15 13.91
CA VAL A 534 1.52 -18.29 15.18
C VAL A 534 1.98 -16.95 15.78
N ALA A 535 2.11 -15.91 14.96
CA ALA A 535 2.59 -14.60 15.36
C ALA A 535 1.48 -13.57 15.53
N ALA A 536 0.26 -13.89 15.09
CA ALA A 536 -0.93 -13.04 15.14
C ALA A 536 -1.76 -13.31 16.40
N ASN A 537 -2.62 -12.36 16.81
CA ASN A 537 -3.56 -12.53 17.92
C ASN A 537 -4.76 -13.40 17.49
N CYS A 538 -4.48 -14.56 16.89
CA CYS A 538 -5.42 -15.50 16.32
C CYS A 538 -5.44 -16.81 17.12
N PHE A 539 -6.03 -17.86 16.55
CA PHE A 539 -5.99 -19.20 17.09
C PHE A 539 -5.28 -20.17 16.15
N LEU A 540 -4.65 -21.20 16.74
CA LEU A 540 -4.22 -22.40 16.03
C LEU A 540 -5.19 -23.54 16.38
N ILE A 541 -5.51 -24.38 15.41
CA ILE A 541 -6.37 -25.56 15.59
C ILE A 541 -5.48 -26.80 15.54
N ASP A 542 -5.38 -27.52 16.66
CA ASP A 542 -4.47 -28.67 16.80
C ASP A 542 -3.00 -28.33 16.44
N GLY A 543 -2.60 -27.07 16.68
CA GLY A 543 -1.27 -26.55 16.38
C GLY A 543 -1.06 -26.07 14.93
N GLU A 544 -2.10 -26.13 14.09
CA GLU A 544 -2.07 -25.63 12.71
C GLU A 544 -2.74 -24.25 12.58
N GLY A 545 -2.14 -23.38 11.79
CA GLY A 545 -2.66 -22.05 11.46
C GLY A 545 -3.30 -21.97 10.07
N GLN A 546 -3.56 -20.75 9.64
CA GLN A 546 -4.03 -20.43 8.29
C GLN A 546 -2.92 -20.64 7.27
N LYS A 547 -3.30 -20.89 6.02
CA LYS A 547 -2.34 -21.09 4.93
C LYS A 547 -1.76 -19.76 4.44
N LYS A 548 -0.44 -19.55 4.57
CA LYS A 548 0.28 -18.43 3.94
C LYS A 548 0.36 -18.59 2.41
N ASN A 549 0.42 -17.48 1.67
CA ASN A 549 0.44 -17.42 0.21
C ASN A 549 -0.76 -18.13 -0.44
N SER A 550 -1.95 -17.97 0.17
CA SER A 550 -3.20 -18.55 -0.30
C SER A 550 -4.22 -17.44 -0.57
N PRO A 551 -4.66 -17.26 -1.82
CA PRO A 551 -5.79 -16.38 -2.13
C PRO A 551 -7.13 -16.91 -1.64
N GLU A 552 -7.21 -18.20 -1.27
CA GLU A 552 -8.42 -18.82 -0.74
C GLU A 552 -8.60 -18.59 0.77
N ALA A 553 -7.50 -18.37 1.50
CA ALA A 553 -7.52 -18.15 2.96
C ALA A 553 -8.03 -16.73 3.31
N THR A 554 -9.27 -16.45 2.94
CA THR A 554 -9.93 -15.14 3.02
C THR A 554 -10.76 -14.98 4.30
N GLY A 555 -11.13 -13.73 4.57
CA GLY A 555 -12.14 -13.39 5.58
C GLY A 555 -12.92 -12.14 5.15
N TRP A 556 -13.99 -11.84 5.87
CA TRP A 556 -14.79 -10.63 5.66
C TRP A 556 -15.49 -10.18 6.95
N MET A 557 -16.02 -8.95 6.96
CA MET A 557 -16.60 -8.31 8.15
C MET A 557 -18.05 -7.86 7.96
N GLU A 558 -18.91 -8.17 8.92
CA GLU A 558 -20.16 -7.45 9.19
C GLU A 558 -19.94 -6.39 10.27
N THR A 559 -20.52 -5.20 10.10
CA THR A 559 -20.26 -4.08 11.00
C THR A 559 -21.54 -3.36 11.42
N GLU A 560 -21.60 -3.00 12.70
CA GLU A 560 -22.60 -2.13 13.30
C GLU A 560 -21.82 -1.08 14.11
N LEU A 561 -21.56 0.06 13.49
CA LEU A 561 -20.66 1.08 14.05
C LEU A 561 -21.45 2.14 14.80
N GLU A 562 -20.92 2.56 15.95
CA GLU A 562 -21.38 3.72 16.73
C GLU A 562 -22.87 3.72 17.05
N ARG A 563 -23.43 2.54 17.36
CA ARG A 563 -24.76 2.45 17.97
C ARG A 563 -24.64 2.93 19.42
N GLU A 564 -24.97 4.20 19.61
CA GLU A 564 -24.64 4.98 20.81
C GLU A 564 -23.12 5.15 20.94
N ASP A 565 -22.50 4.57 21.97
CA ASP A 565 -21.03 4.57 22.14
C ASP A 565 -20.43 3.18 21.91
N VAL A 566 -21.13 2.27 21.23
CA VAL A 566 -20.67 0.89 21.01
C VAL A 566 -20.61 0.58 19.51
N SER A 567 -19.47 0.04 19.09
CA SER A 567 -19.31 -0.57 17.77
C SER A 567 -19.14 -2.08 17.89
N ARG A 568 -19.73 -2.81 16.94
CA ARG A 568 -19.63 -4.26 16.81
C ARG A 568 -19.11 -4.62 15.43
N ILE A 569 -18.09 -5.48 15.40
CA ILE A 569 -17.52 -6.06 14.17
C ILE A 569 -17.56 -7.57 14.30
N VAL A 570 -18.16 -8.27 13.32
CA VAL A 570 -18.14 -9.72 13.23
C VAL A 570 -17.26 -10.11 12.04
N MET A 571 -16.18 -10.82 12.31
CA MET A 571 -15.27 -11.36 11.31
C MET A 571 -15.64 -12.83 11.03
N HIS A 572 -15.83 -13.15 9.76
CA HIS A 572 -16.07 -14.50 9.25
C HIS A 572 -14.77 -15.07 8.68
N LEU A 573 -14.35 -16.22 9.21
CA LEU A 573 -13.00 -16.77 9.06
C LEU A 573 -12.98 -18.22 8.54
N GLU A 574 -14.13 -18.76 8.13
CA GLU A 574 -14.27 -20.15 7.70
C GLU A 574 -13.32 -20.53 6.56
N GLU A 575 -13.18 -19.66 5.56
CA GLU A 575 -12.30 -19.89 4.40
C GLU A 575 -10.81 -19.88 4.79
N ALA A 576 -10.43 -19.13 5.82
CA ALA A 576 -9.07 -19.10 6.36
C ALA A 576 -8.73 -20.34 7.21
N TYR A 577 -9.75 -20.99 7.78
CA TYR A 577 -9.66 -22.18 8.62
C TYR A 577 -10.50 -23.33 8.06
N PRO A 578 -10.08 -23.93 6.91
CA PRO A 578 -10.88 -24.95 6.22
C PRO A 578 -11.07 -26.24 7.02
N MET A 579 -10.38 -26.40 8.14
CA MET A 579 -10.59 -27.49 9.09
C MET A 579 -11.82 -27.30 10.01
N LEU A 580 -12.44 -26.12 10.00
CA LEU A 580 -13.60 -25.76 10.82
C LEU A 580 -14.89 -25.69 9.98
N GLU A 581 -16.03 -26.03 10.59
CA GLU A 581 -17.36 -25.87 9.98
C GLU A 581 -17.91 -24.45 10.15
N ARG A 582 -17.51 -23.78 11.23
CA ARG A 582 -17.87 -22.39 11.54
C ARG A 582 -16.75 -21.75 12.34
N CYS A 583 -16.44 -20.50 12.01
CA CYS A 583 -15.35 -19.77 12.65
C CYS A 583 -15.63 -18.27 12.56
N THR A 584 -16.15 -17.69 13.64
CA THR A 584 -16.45 -16.26 13.71
C THR A 584 -15.83 -15.61 14.92
N ARG A 585 -15.28 -14.41 14.74
CA ARG A 585 -14.79 -13.56 15.82
C ARG A 585 -15.59 -12.27 15.90
N THR A 586 -16.18 -11.97 17.05
CA THR A 586 -16.91 -10.73 17.29
C THR A 586 -16.09 -9.81 18.18
N LEU A 587 -15.87 -8.57 17.75
CA LEU A 587 -15.32 -7.48 18.55
C LEU A 587 -16.46 -6.54 18.95
N ILE A 588 -16.61 -6.26 20.24
CA ILE A 588 -17.52 -5.24 20.77
C ILE A 588 -16.68 -4.21 21.51
N PHE A 589 -16.65 -2.99 20.99
CA PHE A 589 -15.83 -1.90 21.51
C PHE A 589 -16.69 -0.75 22.00
N ASN A 590 -16.40 -0.28 23.22
CA ASN A 590 -17.08 0.87 23.80
C ASN A 590 -16.21 2.13 23.66
N HIS A 591 -16.60 3.05 22.78
CA HIS A 591 -15.86 4.28 22.47
C HIS A 591 -15.73 5.24 23.67
N ARG A 592 -16.56 5.11 24.70
CA ARG A 592 -16.51 5.96 25.90
C ARG A 592 -15.48 5.47 26.91
N THR A 593 -15.36 4.15 27.08
CA THR A 593 -14.52 3.53 28.11
C THR A 593 -13.25 2.90 27.55
N GLY A 594 -13.21 2.65 26.25
CA GLY A 594 -12.16 1.85 25.58
C GLY A 594 -12.25 0.35 25.88
N ALA A 595 -13.25 -0.11 26.61
CA ALA A 595 -13.43 -1.54 26.88
C ALA A 595 -13.69 -2.31 25.58
N LEU A 596 -13.01 -3.45 25.43
CA LEU A 596 -13.14 -4.34 24.30
C LEU A 596 -13.57 -5.73 24.79
N THR A 597 -14.57 -6.32 24.17
CA THR A 597 -14.91 -7.74 24.33
C THR A 597 -14.66 -8.45 22.99
N VAL A 598 -13.98 -9.59 23.05
CA VAL A 598 -13.70 -10.45 21.91
C VAL A 598 -14.35 -11.80 22.16
N THR A 599 -15.22 -12.23 21.26
CA THR A 599 -15.91 -13.52 21.35
C THR A 599 -15.64 -14.35 20.10
N ASP A 600 -15.04 -15.52 20.28
CA ASP A 600 -14.80 -16.49 19.22
C ASP A 600 -15.81 -17.65 19.32
N GLU A 601 -16.52 -17.90 18.22
CA GLU A 601 -17.37 -19.08 18.05
C GLU A 601 -16.72 -20.04 17.05
N ILE A 602 -16.27 -21.20 17.54
CA ILE A 602 -15.59 -22.22 16.74
C ILE A 602 -16.42 -23.50 16.76
N ARG A 603 -16.66 -24.08 15.58
CA ARG A 603 -17.28 -25.40 15.43
C ARG A 603 -16.48 -26.27 14.48
N ALA A 604 -16.26 -27.53 14.87
CA ALA A 604 -15.55 -28.52 14.08
C ALA A 604 -16.34 -29.84 13.99
N ALA A 605 -16.15 -30.58 12.90
CA ALA A 605 -16.80 -31.89 12.70
C ALA A 605 -16.35 -32.94 13.73
N LYS A 606 -15.10 -32.83 14.19
CA LYS A 606 -14.43 -33.70 15.18
C LYS A 606 -13.91 -32.86 16.34
N PRO A 607 -13.69 -33.45 17.53
CA PRO A 607 -13.05 -32.72 18.62
C PRO A 607 -11.67 -32.20 18.20
N VAL A 608 -11.42 -30.91 18.43
CA VAL A 608 -10.15 -30.22 18.16
C VAL A 608 -9.71 -29.47 19.42
N ALA A 609 -8.41 -29.21 19.58
CA ALA A 609 -7.85 -28.42 20.67
C ALA A 609 -7.36 -27.06 20.15
N PRO A 610 -8.08 -25.96 20.42
CA PRO A 610 -7.64 -24.63 20.02
C PRO A 610 -6.57 -24.09 20.99
N ASP A 611 -5.53 -23.52 20.41
CA ASP A 611 -4.55 -22.65 21.06
C ASP A 611 -4.95 -21.21 20.74
N TRP A 612 -5.60 -20.52 21.69
CA TRP A 612 -6.02 -19.12 21.54
C TRP A 612 -4.89 -18.19 22.00
N ARG A 613 -4.50 -17.19 21.20
CA ARG A 613 -3.22 -16.49 21.38
C ARG A 613 -3.34 -14.98 21.43
N LEU A 614 -2.43 -14.39 22.21
CA LEU A 614 -2.19 -12.95 22.27
C LEU A 614 -0.69 -12.66 22.30
N HIS A 615 -0.33 -11.49 21.80
CA HIS A 615 1.04 -11.01 21.71
C HIS A 615 1.16 -9.58 22.24
N SER A 616 2.29 -9.28 22.88
CA SER A 616 2.59 -8.00 23.50
C SER A 616 4.09 -7.71 23.41
N TYR A 617 4.47 -6.43 23.39
CA TYR A 617 5.87 -6.02 23.47
C TYR A 617 6.42 -6.00 24.91
N VAL A 618 5.57 -6.24 25.90
CA VAL A 618 5.97 -6.37 27.31
C VAL A 618 5.30 -7.58 27.97
N ALA A 619 5.90 -8.06 29.05
CA ALA A 619 5.42 -9.23 29.77
C ALA A 619 4.03 -9.01 30.38
N PRO A 620 3.10 -9.99 30.27
CA PRO A 620 1.87 -9.98 31.05
C PRO A 620 2.16 -10.38 32.51
N GLU A 621 1.43 -9.77 33.44
CA GLU A 621 1.48 -10.09 34.87
C GLU A 621 0.14 -10.69 35.32
N PRO A 622 0.11 -11.68 36.22
CA PRO A 622 -1.14 -12.15 36.84
C PRO A 622 -1.86 -11.02 37.59
N ASP A 623 -3.18 -10.92 37.46
CA ASP A 623 -4.04 -9.95 38.16
C ASP A 623 -5.37 -10.59 38.57
N GLY A 624 -5.46 -11.10 39.80
CA GLY A 624 -6.64 -11.82 40.30
C GLY A 624 -6.91 -13.09 39.48
N ALA A 625 -8.09 -13.16 38.86
CA ALA A 625 -8.49 -14.26 37.97
C ALA A 625 -8.02 -14.08 36.51
N GLY A 626 -7.38 -12.95 36.18
CA GLY A 626 -6.92 -12.61 34.84
C GLY A 626 -5.48 -12.16 34.83
N PHE A 627 -5.17 -11.26 33.90
CA PHE A 627 -3.85 -10.74 33.63
C PHE A 627 -3.89 -9.23 33.46
N ARG A 628 -2.72 -8.60 33.56
CA ARG A 628 -2.54 -7.20 33.21
C ARG A 628 -1.26 -6.99 32.41
N ILE A 629 -1.28 -5.98 31.56
CA ILE A 629 -0.12 -5.43 30.86
C ILE A 629 0.06 -3.99 31.34
N VAL A 630 1.27 -3.62 31.76
CA VAL A 630 1.59 -2.30 32.30
C VAL A 630 2.58 -1.60 31.37
N ARG A 631 2.22 -0.42 30.86
CA ARG A 631 3.12 0.43 30.05
C ARG A 631 2.99 1.90 30.49
N PRO A 632 3.88 2.81 30.09
CA PRO A 632 3.79 4.23 30.46
C PRO A 632 2.44 4.90 30.14
N ALA A 633 1.78 4.49 29.06
CA ALA A 633 0.46 5.01 28.67
C ALA A 633 -0.70 4.57 29.58
N GLY A 634 -0.58 3.44 30.29
CA GLY A 634 -1.64 2.92 31.16
C GLY A 634 -1.50 1.45 31.51
N ILE A 635 -2.60 0.86 31.99
CA ILE A 635 -2.70 -0.56 32.33
C ILE A 635 -3.84 -1.17 31.51
N LEU A 636 -3.60 -2.32 30.88
CA LEU A 636 -4.65 -3.12 30.27
C LEU A 636 -4.88 -4.35 31.13
N ARG A 637 -6.06 -4.48 31.74
CA ARG A 637 -6.47 -5.68 32.46
C ARG A 637 -7.33 -6.54 31.56
N PHE A 638 -7.17 -7.85 31.60
CA PHE A 638 -7.98 -8.74 30.80
C PHE A 638 -8.12 -10.13 31.39
N GLU A 639 -9.21 -10.80 31.01
CA GLU A 639 -9.50 -12.18 31.38
C GLU A 639 -9.96 -12.92 30.13
N VAL A 640 -9.60 -14.21 30.02
CA VAL A 640 -9.99 -15.10 28.93
C VAL A 640 -10.72 -16.29 29.52
N ARG A 641 -11.94 -16.55 29.04
CA ARG A 641 -12.81 -17.62 29.48
C ARG A 641 -13.23 -18.46 28.28
N GLY A 642 -13.49 -19.74 28.50
CA GLY A 642 -14.03 -20.62 27.47
C GLY A 642 -14.59 -21.90 28.08
N PRO A 643 -14.81 -22.96 27.27
CA PRO A 643 -15.30 -24.22 27.78
C PRO A 643 -14.26 -24.91 28.68
N GLY A 644 -14.54 -24.93 29.99
CA GLY A 644 -13.64 -25.53 30.98
C GLY A 644 -12.38 -24.70 31.28
N GLU A 645 -11.47 -25.27 32.08
CA GLU A 645 -10.19 -24.64 32.39
C GLU A 645 -9.19 -24.81 31.23
N ALA A 646 -8.62 -23.70 30.76
CA ALA A 646 -7.54 -23.70 29.77
C ALA A 646 -6.16 -23.77 30.46
N VAL A 647 -5.20 -24.40 29.80
CA VAL A 647 -3.80 -24.35 30.21
C VAL A 647 -3.18 -23.06 29.67
N TYR A 648 -2.82 -22.15 30.57
CA TYR A 648 -2.15 -20.91 30.23
C TYR A 648 -0.62 -21.06 30.18
N SER A 649 0.00 -20.44 29.19
CA SER A 649 1.44 -20.25 29.14
C SER A 649 1.79 -18.87 28.55
N ALA A 650 2.86 -18.26 29.04
CA ALA A 650 3.46 -17.07 28.45
C ALA A 650 4.98 -17.18 28.42
N GLY A 651 5.59 -16.71 27.34
CA GLY A 651 7.04 -16.68 27.17
C GLY A 651 7.45 -15.76 26.03
N ASN A 652 8.76 -15.55 25.90
CA ASN A 652 9.36 -14.65 24.91
C ASN A 652 10.18 -15.38 23.83
N ARG A 653 9.99 -16.70 23.72
CA ARG A 653 10.63 -17.53 22.72
C ARG A 653 9.73 -17.66 21.50
N TYR A 654 10.32 -17.55 20.31
CA TYR A 654 9.64 -17.70 19.03
C TYR A 654 9.45 -19.19 18.68
N CYS A 655 8.70 -19.90 19.52
CA CYS A 655 8.39 -21.33 19.40
C CYS A 655 6.89 -21.56 19.19
N TYR A 656 6.54 -22.55 18.38
CA TYR A 656 5.15 -23.00 18.26
C TYR A 656 4.70 -23.65 19.58
N PRO A 657 3.46 -23.41 20.06
CA PRO A 657 2.96 -23.99 21.31
C PRO A 657 2.97 -25.52 21.36
N ASN A 658 2.81 -26.18 20.21
CA ASN A 658 2.83 -27.64 20.09
C ASN A 658 4.26 -28.25 20.08
N GLY A 659 5.31 -27.42 20.11
CA GLY A 659 6.70 -27.87 20.05
C GLY A 659 7.13 -28.44 18.69
N ALA A 660 6.35 -28.26 17.62
CA ALA A 660 6.62 -28.86 16.31
C ALA A 660 7.81 -28.25 15.56
N ALA A 661 8.33 -27.09 15.99
CA ALA A 661 9.43 -26.38 15.36
C ALA A 661 10.48 -25.92 16.37
N GLU A 662 11.75 -25.92 15.96
CA GLU A 662 12.82 -25.24 16.68
C GLU A 662 12.55 -23.72 16.75
N GLU A 663 13.13 -23.08 17.75
CA GLU A 663 12.98 -21.63 17.91
C GLU A 663 13.53 -20.89 16.70
N THR A 664 12.72 -20.00 16.12
CA THR A 664 13.13 -19.21 14.95
C THR A 664 13.38 -17.77 15.37
N VAL A 665 14.63 -17.43 15.67
CA VAL A 665 15.03 -16.09 16.16
C VAL A 665 15.28 -15.14 14.98
N PRO A 666 14.91 -13.85 15.09
CA PRO A 666 15.29 -12.83 14.09
C PRO A 666 16.80 -12.79 13.85
N CYS A 667 17.22 -12.52 12.62
CA CYS A 667 18.65 -12.35 12.30
C CYS A 667 19.28 -11.06 12.85
N ARG A 668 18.47 -10.15 13.42
CA ARG A 668 18.92 -8.94 14.11
C ARG A 668 18.46 -8.98 15.56
N GLU A 669 19.25 -8.43 16.46
CA GLU A 669 18.82 -8.28 17.85
C GLU A 669 17.59 -7.37 17.92
N ARG A 670 16.62 -7.78 18.74
CA ARG A 670 15.32 -7.14 18.92
C ARG A 670 14.92 -7.17 20.37
N GLU A 671 14.14 -6.16 20.76
CA GLU A 671 13.46 -6.17 22.06
C GLU A 671 12.60 -7.43 22.19
N PRO A 672 12.62 -8.10 23.36
CA PRO A 672 11.80 -9.28 23.57
C PRO A 672 10.32 -8.99 23.40
N GLN A 673 9.64 -9.84 22.64
CA GLN A 673 8.18 -9.85 22.55
C GLN A 673 7.64 -11.04 23.33
N TRP A 674 6.41 -10.93 23.84
CA TRP A 674 5.78 -11.93 24.69
C TRP A 674 4.60 -12.57 23.95
N HIS A 675 4.50 -13.88 24.07
CA HIS A 675 3.48 -14.70 23.42
C HIS A 675 2.70 -15.45 24.50
N MET A 676 1.42 -15.13 24.63
CA MET A 676 0.47 -15.74 25.54
C MET A 676 -0.35 -16.79 24.79
N ASN A 677 -0.66 -17.90 25.47
CA ASN A 677 -1.41 -19.01 24.90
C ASN A 677 -2.38 -19.60 25.93
N TRP A 678 -3.63 -19.78 25.52
CA TRP A 678 -4.65 -20.53 26.26
C TRP A 678 -5.01 -21.76 25.44
N ARG A 679 -4.57 -22.92 25.92
CA ARG A 679 -4.89 -24.20 25.30
C ARG A 679 -6.13 -24.80 25.95
N PHE A 680 -7.21 -24.94 25.20
CA PHE A 680 -8.45 -25.55 25.68
C PHE A 680 -8.46 -27.06 25.47
N ALA A 681 -9.22 -27.77 26.31
CA ALA A 681 -9.42 -29.21 26.16
C ALA A 681 -10.16 -29.54 24.85
N PRO A 682 -9.88 -30.70 24.22
CA PRO A 682 -10.52 -31.07 22.96
C PRO A 682 -12.05 -31.09 23.05
N ALA A 683 -12.72 -30.35 22.17
CA ALA A 683 -14.18 -30.31 22.04
C ALA A 683 -14.58 -30.01 20.59
N LYS A 684 -15.86 -30.17 20.25
CA LYS A 684 -16.38 -29.86 18.90
C LYS A 684 -16.84 -28.41 18.75
N GLU A 685 -17.18 -27.77 19.87
CA GLU A 685 -17.76 -26.44 19.90
C GLU A 685 -17.07 -25.64 21.00
N PHE A 686 -16.71 -24.41 20.68
CA PHE A 686 -16.11 -23.45 21.61
C PHE A 686 -16.80 -22.11 21.48
N VAL A 687 -17.08 -21.52 22.65
CA VAL A 687 -17.34 -20.09 22.79
C VAL A 687 -16.25 -19.57 23.73
N ILE A 688 -15.30 -18.84 23.19
CA ILE A 688 -14.19 -18.25 23.94
C ILE A 688 -14.45 -16.75 24.04
N GLU A 689 -14.45 -16.21 25.25
CA GLU A 689 -14.66 -14.79 25.51
C GLU A 689 -13.43 -14.19 26.21
N ALA A 690 -12.91 -13.11 25.65
CA ALA A 690 -11.86 -12.31 26.25
C ALA A 690 -12.37 -10.88 26.48
N VAL A 691 -12.25 -10.38 27.71
CA VAL A 691 -12.69 -9.03 28.09
C VAL A 691 -11.50 -8.20 28.49
N PHE A 692 -11.36 -7.03 27.86
CA PHE A 692 -10.23 -6.11 28.03
C PHE A 692 -10.72 -4.78 28.60
N HIS A 693 -10.11 -4.37 29.72
CA HIS A 693 -10.40 -3.15 30.45
C HIS A 693 -9.15 -2.27 30.51
N PRO A 694 -9.03 -1.26 29.63
CA PRO A 694 -7.97 -0.28 29.71
C PRO A 694 -8.21 0.70 30.85
N ASP A 695 -7.14 1.04 31.55
CA ASP A 695 -7.08 2.01 32.63
C ASP A 695 -5.96 3.00 32.32
N CYS A 696 -6.33 4.14 31.74
CA CYS A 696 -5.39 5.16 31.29
C CYS A 696 -4.97 6.06 32.44
N ASN A 697 -3.70 6.46 32.48
CA ASN A 697 -3.21 7.43 33.44
C ASN A 697 -3.96 8.77 33.28
N GLN A 698 -4.81 9.12 34.25
CA GLN A 698 -5.69 10.30 34.25
C GLN A 698 -4.98 11.67 34.18
N ARG A 699 -3.63 11.71 34.17
CA ARG A 699 -2.81 12.93 34.25
C ARG A 699 -2.80 13.82 33.00
N ARG A 700 -3.64 13.57 31.99
CA ARG A 700 -3.74 14.44 30.81
C ARG A 700 -5.18 14.88 30.53
N LYS A 701 -6.01 15.13 31.54
CA LYS A 701 -7.39 15.62 31.33
C LYS A 701 -7.53 17.14 31.16
N GLU A 702 -6.49 17.93 31.43
CA GLU A 702 -6.63 19.40 31.57
C GLU A 702 -6.23 20.24 30.34
N GLU A 703 -5.79 19.62 29.23
CA GLU A 703 -5.43 20.38 28.02
C GLU A 703 -6.15 19.79 26.79
N CYS A 704 -7.40 20.16 26.57
CA CYS A 704 -8.06 19.97 25.28
C CYS A 704 -8.76 21.27 24.89
#